data_AF-A0A671VT20-F1
#
_entry.id   AF-A0A671VT20-F1
#
_cell.length_a   1.000
_cell.length_b   1.000
_cell.length_c   1.000
_cell.angle_alpha   90.00
_cell.angle_beta   90.00
_cell.angle_gamma   90.00
#
_symmetry.space_group_name_H-M   'P 1'
#
loop_
_entity.id
_entity.type
_entity.pdbx_description
1 polymer ?
#
loop_
_entity_poly.entity_id
_entity_poly.type
_entity_poly.pdbx_seq_one_letter_code
_entity_poly.pdbx_strand_id
1 'polypeptide(L)'
;MKSYLFENSLTVKVQSSCTPMELMELAVRKWLTTHGPEEETWRGQYVLRVSHCLEFLCGDNPLIQYKYIRTCMQAKEPPHLTLVHTSNVKAMFDKDITAIGAVVTHKSSNPPLPLPPKRRTCVWDVSIPFKIVLVKGSKVNAEETAKVQVRAGLFHGTELLCKPAVSSESSGRSDHTWKDSTLEFDISVCDLPRMTRLCFAIYAVMDKVKKQKSTKNAHINKYQTIRKAGKVHYPIAWVNTMVFDYKGQLKTGELILHCWSSFPDELEEMLNPIGTIQTNPYTENATALHIHFPEYSPHSIIFPPFDKILEKAAEILKANDCTRGGKKFHIELKEIMERDALSQLCENEKDLIWTLRHDCIENFPQSLPKLLLSVKWSKHEDMAQLQALLQIWPKLCPRDALELLDFNYPDQYVREYAVRCLRDMSNEELSQYLLQLVQVLRYEPYYDCALTHFLLERAQGNRKIGHFLFWHLRSEIHMPAVSVQFALILEAYCRGSIPHIEVLKKQVEALSKLKSVNELIKLGTIKNARSKTKEAMLTKEAMMTCLRQISYSETLSDLYSPLNPNVLLSGINVEKCRYMDSKMKPLWIVYNNKLLGGDTLGIIFKNGDDLRQDMLTLQILRLMDRLWKEANLDLRIVPYGCLATGDRAGLIEVVSSADTIANIQLTSSNVAAAAAFNKDALLNWLKERNSGDALDRAIEEFTLSCAGYCVATYVLGIGDRHSDNIMVRSTGQLFHIDFGHILGNFKSKFGIKRERVPFILTHDFIHVIQQGKTGYTEKFGSFRQYCEEAYLILRKNGNLFITLFALMLTAGLPELTSVKDIQYLKDSLALGKTDDEALKQFRQKFDEALRESWTTKVNWMAHNVAKDNRS
;
A
#
# COMPACT_ATOMS: atom_id res chain seq x y z
N MET A 1 12.16 40.01 5.94
CA MET A 1 13.57 39.64 6.13
C MET A 1 14.16 39.37 4.74
N LYS A 2 14.93 40.30 4.16
CA LYS A 2 15.53 40.17 2.82
C LYS A 2 16.67 39.16 2.91
N SER A 3 16.56 37.99 2.26
CA SER A 3 17.65 37.02 2.19
C SER A 3 18.64 37.44 1.11
N TYR A 4 19.83 37.88 1.52
CA TYR A 4 20.98 38.00 0.64
C TYR A 4 21.42 36.58 0.26
N LEU A 5 21.18 36.17 -0.98
CA LEU A 5 21.82 35.00 -1.59
C LEU A 5 23.28 35.38 -1.88
N PHE A 6 24.19 34.97 -1.00
CA PHE A 6 25.61 34.97 -1.32
C PHE A 6 25.89 33.80 -2.27
N GLU A 7 26.03 34.07 -3.57
CA GLU A 7 26.55 33.11 -4.57
C GLU A 7 28.09 33.04 -4.48
N ASN A 8 28.62 32.39 -3.44
CA ASN A 8 30.02 31.97 -3.40
C ASN A 8 30.06 30.45 -3.26
N SER A 9 30.15 29.74 -4.40
CA SER A 9 30.28 28.28 -4.41
C SER A 9 31.75 27.85 -4.36
N LEU A 10 32.03 26.79 -3.60
CA LEU A 10 33.37 26.25 -3.43
C LEU A 10 33.39 24.77 -3.80
N THR A 11 34.34 24.36 -4.65
CA THR A 11 34.57 22.95 -4.95
C THR A 11 35.71 22.41 -4.09
N VAL A 12 35.47 21.25 -3.47
CA VAL A 12 36.40 20.59 -2.56
C VAL A 12 36.49 19.10 -2.92
N LYS A 13 37.71 18.57 -2.94
CA LYS A 13 37.96 17.13 -3.10
C LYS A 13 38.25 16.51 -1.73
N VAL A 14 37.46 15.54 -1.33
CA VAL A 14 37.64 14.78 -0.07
C VAL A 14 37.61 13.28 -0.33
N GLN A 15 38.20 12.50 0.58
CA GLN A 15 38.05 11.04 0.57
C GLN A 15 36.62 10.65 0.99
N SER A 16 36.15 9.49 0.53
CA SER A 16 34.81 8.96 0.86
C SER A 16 34.66 8.57 2.34
N SER A 17 35.79 8.33 3.02
CA SER A 17 35.92 8.08 4.45
C SER A 17 35.81 9.34 5.32
N CYS A 18 35.95 10.52 4.72
CA CYS A 18 35.84 11.81 5.40
C CYS A 18 34.49 11.93 6.11
N THR A 19 34.45 12.60 7.25
CA THR A 19 33.23 12.89 8.01
C THR A 19 32.63 14.25 7.62
N PRO A 20 31.34 14.51 7.93
CA PRO A 20 30.76 15.84 7.75
C PRO A 20 31.55 16.95 8.47
N MET A 21 32.09 16.69 9.66
CA MET A 21 32.86 17.65 10.43
C MET A 21 34.16 18.04 9.71
N GLU A 22 34.92 17.06 9.22
CA GLU A 22 36.16 17.29 8.47
C GLU A 22 35.90 18.03 7.15
N LEU A 23 34.79 17.72 6.47
CA LEU A 23 34.39 18.43 5.26
C LEU A 23 34.05 19.91 5.54
N MET A 24 33.31 20.18 6.63
CA MET A 24 33.00 21.56 7.04
C MET A 24 34.27 22.33 7.39
N GLU A 25 35.19 21.71 8.14
CA GLU A 25 36.47 22.30 8.50
C GLU A 25 37.25 22.73 7.26
N LEU A 26 37.36 21.83 6.28
CA LEU A 26 38.11 22.10 5.07
C LEU A 26 37.42 23.17 4.19
N ALA A 27 36.08 23.17 4.13
CA ALA A 27 35.31 24.17 3.41
C ALA A 27 35.47 25.57 4.03
N VAL A 28 35.39 25.68 5.37
CA VAL A 28 35.56 26.95 6.09
C VAL A 28 36.99 27.47 5.97
N ARG A 29 38.01 26.62 6.17
CA ARG A 29 39.41 27.02 5.98
C ARG A 29 39.65 27.59 4.58
N LYS A 30 39.15 26.90 3.53
CA LYS A 30 39.30 27.36 2.16
C LYS A 30 38.50 28.64 1.86
N TRP A 31 37.34 28.82 2.51
CA TRP A 31 36.60 30.08 2.42
C TRP A 31 37.32 31.24 3.09
N LEU A 32 37.88 31.04 4.30
CA LEU A 32 38.65 32.05 5.03
C LEU A 32 39.88 32.51 4.26
N THR A 33 40.62 31.59 3.61
CA THR A 33 41.77 31.97 2.76
C THR A 33 41.43 32.95 1.64
N THR A 34 40.15 33.09 1.28
CA THR A 34 39.69 34.01 0.24
C THR A 34 38.89 35.21 0.76
N HIS A 35 38.40 35.19 2.00
CA HIS A 35 37.36 36.13 2.48
C HIS A 35 37.53 36.66 3.93
N GLY A 36 38.52 36.25 4.74
CA GLY A 36 38.63 36.75 6.12
C GLY A 36 39.91 36.38 6.89
N PRO A 37 40.15 36.99 8.07
CA PRO A 37 41.35 36.75 8.89
C PRO A 37 41.34 35.34 9.52
N GLU A 38 42.52 34.74 9.70
CA GLU A 38 42.74 33.33 10.07
C GLU A 38 42.30 32.94 11.51
N GLU A 39 41.70 33.83 12.31
CA GLU A 39 41.51 33.64 13.76
C GLU A 39 40.05 33.56 14.28
N GLU A 40 39.04 33.32 13.43
CA GLU A 40 37.68 33.06 13.92
C GLU A 40 37.44 31.58 14.29
N THR A 41 37.13 31.32 15.56
CA THR A 41 36.72 30.00 16.09
C THR A 41 35.40 29.53 15.48
N TRP A 42 35.46 28.64 14.48
CA TRP A 42 34.33 28.12 13.69
C TRP A 42 33.75 26.79 14.20
N ARG A 43 34.42 26.11 15.16
CA ARG A 43 34.03 24.75 15.59
C ARG A 43 32.61 24.73 16.17
N GLY A 44 31.74 23.94 15.55
CA GLY A 44 30.36 23.71 16.01
C GLY A 44 29.32 24.78 15.61
N GLN A 45 29.70 25.77 14.78
CA GLN A 45 28.79 26.84 14.36
C GLN A 45 28.00 26.54 13.08
N TYR A 46 28.34 25.47 12.36
CA TYR A 46 27.71 25.12 11.08
C TYR A 46 27.23 23.67 11.05
N VAL A 47 26.26 23.41 10.17
CA VAL A 47 25.81 22.09 9.76
C VAL A 47 25.73 22.03 8.23
N LEU A 48 26.03 20.86 7.65
CA LEU A 48 25.87 20.63 6.21
C LEU A 48 24.41 20.29 5.90
N ARG A 49 23.80 21.08 5.02
CA ARG A 49 22.50 20.79 4.44
C ARG A 49 22.68 20.40 2.97
N VAL A 50 21.93 19.42 2.50
CA VAL A 50 21.78 19.17 1.06
C VAL A 50 21.22 20.41 0.38
N SER A 51 21.83 20.86 -0.71
CA SER A 51 21.51 22.19 -1.26
C SER A 51 20.07 22.31 -1.75
N HIS A 52 19.45 21.24 -2.25
CA HIS A 52 18.12 21.30 -2.88
C HIS A 52 16.95 20.90 -1.97
N CYS A 53 17.20 20.54 -0.72
CA CYS A 53 16.17 20.07 0.20
C CYS A 53 16.55 20.32 1.67
N LEU A 54 15.59 20.18 2.58
CA LEU A 54 15.83 20.18 4.02
C LEU A 54 16.27 18.80 4.51
N GLU A 55 17.45 18.39 4.07
CA GLU A 55 18.13 17.20 4.55
C GLU A 55 19.51 17.61 5.04
N PHE A 56 19.94 17.08 6.19
CA PHE A 56 21.18 17.49 6.86
C PHE A 56 22.11 16.29 7.02
N LEU A 57 23.41 16.53 6.85
CA LEU A 57 24.46 15.56 7.11
C LEU A 57 25.04 15.89 8.49
N CYS A 58 24.77 15.04 9.46
CA CYS A 58 25.21 15.19 10.85
C CYS A 58 25.70 13.86 11.44
N GLY A 59 26.48 13.94 12.53
CA GLY A 59 27.13 12.80 13.17
C GLY A 59 28.51 12.48 12.58
N ASP A 60 29.16 11.47 13.17
CA ASP A 60 30.56 11.12 12.89
C ASP A 60 30.70 9.95 11.91
N ASN A 61 29.70 9.74 11.06
CA ASN A 61 29.74 8.68 10.06
C ASN A 61 30.54 9.13 8.82
N PRO A 62 31.22 8.21 8.13
CA PRO A 62 31.83 8.48 6.82
C PRO A 62 30.82 9.00 5.80
N LEU A 63 31.22 9.95 4.95
CA LEU A 63 30.36 10.56 3.93
C LEU A 63 29.69 9.52 3.01
N ILE A 64 30.40 8.43 2.67
CA ILE A 64 29.85 7.33 1.84
C ILE A 64 28.62 6.64 2.43
N GLN A 65 28.43 6.72 3.75
CA GLN A 65 27.28 6.11 4.41
C GLN A 65 26.00 6.93 4.21
N TYR A 66 26.10 8.25 3.99
CA TYR A 66 24.94 9.11 3.76
C TYR A 66 24.30 8.80 2.40
N LYS A 67 22.98 8.57 2.41
CA LYS A 67 22.20 8.21 1.24
C LYS A 67 22.39 9.20 0.09
N TYR A 68 22.29 10.51 0.36
CA TYR A 68 22.50 11.54 -0.64
C TYR A 68 23.88 11.43 -1.34
N ILE A 69 24.95 11.26 -0.56
CA ILE A 69 26.31 11.14 -1.09
C ILE A 69 26.44 9.87 -1.94
N ARG A 70 25.92 8.74 -1.46
CA ARG A 70 25.95 7.48 -2.20
C ARG A 70 25.21 7.59 -3.53
N THR A 71 24.03 8.21 -3.54
CA THR A 71 23.24 8.46 -4.76
C THR A 71 24.04 9.32 -5.75
N CYS A 72 24.63 10.43 -5.30
CA CYS A 72 25.48 11.27 -6.15
C CYS A 72 26.68 10.51 -6.71
N MET A 73 27.36 9.70 -5.88
CA MET A 73 28.49 8.89 -6.33
C MET A 73 28.09 7.82 -7.36
N GLN A 74 26.96 7.15 -7.16
CA GLN A 74 26.40 6.18 -8.10
C GLN A 74 26.01 6.82 -9.44
N ALA A 75 25.49 8.05 -9.39
CA ALA A 75 25.18 8.86 -10.56
C ALA A 75 26.41 9.52 -11.21
N LYS A 76 27.59 9.44 -10.54
CA LYS A 76 28.81 10.18 -10.89
C LYS A 76 28.58 11.71 -10.98
N GLU A 77 27.70 12.22 -10.14
CA GLU A 77 27.39 13.65 -9.99
C GLU A 77 28.06 14.21 -8.73
N PRO A 78 28.53 15.46 -8.75
CA PRO A 78 29.09 16.09 -7.56
C PRO A 78 27.98 16.38 -6.52
N PRO A 79 28.15 15.99 -5.24
CA PRO A 79 27.22 16.37 -4.20
C PRO A 79 27.23 17.90 -3.98
N HIS A 80 26.05 18.50 -3.91
CA HIS A 80 25.87 19.92 -3.61
C HIS A 80 25.37 20.09 -2.17
N LEU A 81 26.21 20.70 -1.34
CA LEU A 81 25.94 20.95 0.07
C LEU A 81 26.04 22.45 0.38
N THR A 82 25.21 22.92 1.31
CA THR A 82 25.19 24.28 1.82
C THR A 82 25.62 24.27 3.29
N LEU A 83 26.58 25.12 3.65
CA LEU A 83 26.90 25.40 5.05
C LEU A 83 25.79 26.27 5.65
N VAL A 84 25.11 25.76 6.67
CA VAL A 84 24.05 26.47 7.37
C VAL A 84 24.49 26.76 8.79
N HIS A 85 24.45 28.01 9.21
CA HIS A 85 24.79 28.39 10.58
C HIS A 85 23.79 27.79 11.58
N THR A 86 24.27 27.26 12.71
CA THR A 86 23.45 26.52 13.70
C THR A 86 22.38 27.39 14.34
N SER A 87 22.55 28.71 14.39
CA SER A 87 21.50 29.65 14.83
C SER A 87 20.22 29.56 14.00
N ASN A 88 20.32 29.25 12.70
CA ASN A 88 19.14 29.09 11.84
C ASN A 88 18.35 27.83 12.22
N VAL A 89 19.06 26.74 12.50
CA VAL A 89 18.44 25.48 12.96
C VAL A 89 17.84 25.68 14.35
N LYS A 90 18.55 26.38 15.25
CA LYS A 90 18.05 26.73 16.58
C LYS A 90 16.79 27.60 16.49
N ALA A 91 16.74 28.59 15.60
CA ALA A 91 15.55 29.42 15.41
C ALA A 91 14.34 28.60 14.90
N MET A 92 14.57 27.58 14.06
CA MET A 92 13.51 26.65 13.66
C MET A 92 13.00 25.84 14.86
N PHE A 93 13.91 25.33 15.69
CA PHE A 93 13.57 24.60 16.92
C PHE A 93 12.81 25.46 17.94
N ASP A 94 13.30 26.67 18.22
CA ASP A 94 12.70 27.60 19.18
C ASP A 94 11.27 27.99 18.77
N LYS A 95 11.03 28.17 17.46
CA LYS A 95 9.69 28.41 16.91
C LYS A 95 8.75 27.23 17.20
N ASP A 96 9.20 26.01 16.96
CA ASP A 96 8.40 24.80 17.19
C ASP A 96 8.12 24.60 18.69
N ILE A 97 9.11 24.81 19.57
CA ILE A 97 8.94 24.74 21.03
C ILE A 97 7.96 25.80 21.54
N THR A 98 8.02 27.02 21.02
CA THR A 98 7.09 28.09 21.39
C THR A 98 5.64 27.72 21.05
N ALA A 99 5.42 27.14 19.87
CA ALA A 99 4.09 26.67 19.45
C ALA A 99 3.55 25.55 20.36
N ILE A 100 4.42 24.64 20.81
CA ILE A 100 4.05 23.57 21.75
C ILE A 100 3.70 24.17 23.13
N GLY A 101 4.52 25.08 23.64
CA GLY A 101 4.32 25.73 24.94
C GLY A 101 2.97 26.44 25.07
N ALA A 102 2.51 27.09 23.99
CA ALA A 102 1.23 27.81 23.97
C ALA A 102 0.00 26.90 24.15
N VAL A 103 0.09 25.61 23.81
CA VAL A 103 -1.03 24.66 23.91
C VAL A 103 -1.04 23.93 25.25
N VAL A 104 0.12 23.60 25.80
CA VAL A 104 0.25 22.83 27.07
C VAL A 104 -0.26 23.58 28.29
N THR A 105 -0.29 24.92 28.25
CA THR A 105 -0.82 25.76 29.34
C THR A 105 -2.33 25.64 29.54
N HIS A 106 -3.06 25.04 28.59
CA HIS A 106 -4.49 24.72 28.73
C HIS A 106 -4.68 23.29 29.24
N LYS A 107 -4.66 23.08 30.55
CA LYS A 107 -5.02 21.77 31.15
C LYS A 107 -6.54 21.53 31.03
N SER A 108 -6.93 20.44 30.37
CA SER A 108 -8.26 19.85 30.57
C SER A 108 -8.17 18.83 31.71
N SER A 109 -8.93 19.05 32.80
CA SER A 109 -9.14 18.04 33.83
C SER A 109 -9.99 16.92 33.25
N ASN A 110 -9.37 15.79 32.89
CA ASN A 110 -10.14 14.61 32.52
C ASN A 110 -10.72 13.99 33.80
N PRO A 111 -12.03 13.70 33.86
CA PRO A 111 -12.61 12.98 34.98
C PRO A 111 -11.96 11.59 35.12
N PRO A 112 -11.83 11.06 36.34
CA PRO A 112 -11.30 9.72 36.54
C PRO A 112 -12.16 8.68 35.80
N LEU A 113 -11.50 7.69 35.22
CA LEU A 113 -12.19 6.55 34.60
C LEU A 113 -13.08 5.86 35.65
N PRO A 114 -14.30 5.43 35.29
CA PRO A 114 -15.18 4.71 36.23
C PRO A 114 -14.48 3.47 36.77
N LEU A 115 -14.57 3.26 38.09
CA LEU A 115 -14.07 2.06 38.73
C LEU A 115 -14.79 0.82 38.14
N PRO A 116 -14.05 -0.27 37.83
CA PRO A 116 -14.67 -1.48 37.32
C PRO A 116 -15.68 -2.09 38.33
N PRO A 117 -16.79 -2.69 37.86
CA PRO A 117 -17.76 -3.35 38.72
C PRO A 117 -17.14 -4.53 39.48
N LYS A 118 -17.54 -4.68 40.75
CA LYS A 118 -16.88 -5.53 41.77
C LYS A 118 -17.13 -7.04 41.65
N ARG A 119 -18.04 -7.51 40.78
CA ARG A 119 -18.35 -8.95 40.59
C ARG A 119 -18.38 -9.28 39.11
N ARG A 120 -17.59 -10.28 38.70
CA ARG A 120 -17.34 -10.66 37.31
C ARG A 120 -17.31 -12.19 37.22
N THR A 121 -17.90 -12.75 36.18
CA THR A 121 -17.84 -14.19 35.87
C THR A 121 -16.82 -14.40 34.76
N CYS A 122 -15.96 -15.43 34.85
CA CYS A 122 -15.06 -15.76 33.75
C CYS A 122 -15.84 -16.47 32.65
N VAL A 123 -15.53 -16.18 31.38
CA VAL A 123 -16.19 -16.86 30.25
C VAL A 123 -16.00 -18.38 30.29
N TRP A 124 -14.87 -18.86 30.81
CA TRP A 124 -14.56 -20.29 30.91
C TRP A 124 -15.46 -21.06 31.88
N ASP A 125 -16.14 -20.37 32.80
CA ASP A 125 -17.09 -20.97 33.73
C ASP A 125 -18.48 -21.21 33.11
N VAL A 126 -18.69 -20.82 31.85
CA VAL A 126 -19.99 -20.86 31.16
C VAL A 126 -19.99 -21.90 30.05
N SER A 127 -20.38 -23.14 30.37
CA SER A 127 -20.40 -24.28 29.42
C SER A 127 -21.70 -24.42 28.63
N ILE A 128 -22.51 -23.35 28.52
CA ILE A 128 -23.78 -23.36 27.78
C ILE A 128 -23.50 -23.05 26.30
N PRO A 129 -24.22 -23.66 25.33
CA PRO A 129 -24.11 -23.30 23.92
C PRO A 129 -24.39 -21.81 23.68
N PHE A 130 -23.58 -21.20 22.81
CA PHE A 130 -23.78 -19.83 22.40
C PHE A 130 -24.99 -19.71 21.47
N LYS A 131 -25.87 -18.76 21.75
CA LYS A 131 -27.05 -18.45 20.96
C LYS A 131 -27.27 -16.95 20.82
N ILE A 132 -27.95 -16.54 19.76
CA ILE A 132 -28.43 -15.17 19.56
C ILE A 132 -29.90 -15.20 19.21
N VAL A 133 -30.62 -14.13 19.56
CA VAL A 133 -32.05 -13.99 19.21
C VAL A 133 -32.18 -12.94 18.12
N LEU A 134 -32.79 -13.32 17.01
CA LEU A 134 -33.12 -12.48 15.88
C LEU A 134 -34.48 -11.81 16.12
N VAL A 135 -34.47 -10.49 16.35
CA VAL A 135 -35.68 -9.75 16.73
C VAL A 135 -36.48 -9.36 15.50
N LYS A 136 -35.86 -8.61 14.57
CA LYS A 136 -36.49 -8.18 13.31
C LYS A 136 -35.47 -7.69 12.29
N GLY A 137 -35.82 -7.72 11.02
CA GLY A 137 -35.13 -7.01 9.94
C GLY A 137 -36.01 -5.86 9.48
N SER A 138 -35.45 -4.67 9.28
CA SER A 138 -36.16 -3.51 8.76
C SER A 138 -35.45 -2.93 7.55
N LYS A 139 -36.21 -2.27 6.67
CA LYS A 139 -35.70 -1.66 5.42
C LYS A 139 -34.97 -2.69 4.54
N VAL A 140 -35.45 -3.94 4.51
CA VAL A 140 -34.95 -4.98 3.62
C VAL A 140 -35.57 -4.73 2.25
N ASN A 141 -34.75 -4.60 1.20
CA ASN A 141 -35.24 -4.43 -0.16
C ASN A 141 -35.15 -5.77 -0.92
N ALA A 142 -36.27 -6.48 -1.00
CA ALA A 142 -36.41 -7.75 -1.72
C ALA A 142 -37.66 -7.73 -2.61
N GLU A 143 -37.69 -8.57 -3.65
CA GLU A 143 -38.88 -8.75 -4.48
C GLU A 143 -40.05 -9.31 -3.64
N GLU A 144 -41.29 -8.88 -3.93
CA GLU A 144 -42.47 -9.26 -3.13
C GLU A 144 -42.75 -10.77 -3.09
N THR A 145 -42.28 -11.50 -4.10
CA THR A 145 -42.42 -12.96 -4.20
C THR A 145 -41.25 -13.72 -3.58
N ALA A 146 -40.16 -13.03 -3.20
CA ALA A 146 -39.00 -13.64 -2.59
C ALA A 146 -39.21 -13.86 -1.09
N LYS A 147 -38.65 -14.95 -0.57
CA LYS A 147 -38.59 -15.20 0.86
C LYS A 147 -37.24 -14.75 1.40
N VAL A 148 -37.21 -14.13 2.58
CA VAL A 148 -35.97 -13.60 3.16
C VAL A 148 -35.49 -14.50 4.30
N GLN A 149 -34.20 -14.81 4.30
CA GLN A 149 -33.51 -15.54 5.36
C GLN A 149 -32.29 -14.75 5.85
N VAL A 150 -31.87 -15.07 7.08
CA VAL A 150 -30.64 -14.58 7.68
C VAL A 150 -29.75 -15.79 7.95
N ARG A 151 -28.52 -15.72 7.47
CA ARG A 151 -27.46 -16.66 7.84
C ARG A 151 -26.52 -15.96 8.82
N ALA A 152 -26.13 -16.67 9.86
CA ALA A 152 -25.19 -16.20 10.87
C ALA A 152 -24.05 -17.22 11.04
N GLY A 153 -22.81 -16.75 11.16
CA GLY A 153 -21.64 -17.59 11.38
C GLY A 153 -20.69 -16.96 12.40
N LEU A 154 -19.98 -17.81 13.14
CA LEU A 154 -18.95 -17.41 14.09
C LEU A 154 -17.58 -17.65 13.48
N PHE A 155 -16.77 -16.61 13.41
CA PHE A 155 -15.46 -16.63 12.78
C PHE A 155 -14.36 -16.17 13.74
N HIS A 156 -13.19 -16.78 13.59
CA HIS A 156 -11.92 -16.28 14.10
C HIS A 156 -11.01 -15.99 12.90
N GLY A 157 -11.01 -14.75 12.44
CA GLY A 157 -10.34 -14.38 11.19
C GLY A 157 -11.14 -14.92 10.02
N THR A 158 -10.55 -15.82 9.24
CA THR A 158 -11.21 -16.59 8.16
C THR A 158 -11.67 -17.98 8.62
N GLU A 159 -11.22 -18.45 9.79
CA GLU A 159 -11.61 -19.77 10.28
C GLU A 159 -13.04 -19.74 10.82
N LEU A 160 -13.86 -20.64 10.32
CA LEU A 160 -15.22 -20.86 10.79
C LEU A 160 -15.19 -21.74 12.06
N LEU A 161 -15.65 -21.20 13.19
CA LEU A 161 -15.56 -21.87 14.50
C LEU A 161 -16.55 -23.04 14.65
N CYS A 162 -17.71 -22.94 14.00
CA CYS A 162 -18.77 -23.95 14.03
C CYS A 162 -19.68 -23.80 12.80
N LYS A 163 -20.56 -24.76 12.55
CA LYS A 163 -21.49 -24.71 11.42
C LYS A 163 -22.37 -23.43 11.47
N PRO A 164 -22.62 -22.72 10.34
CA PRO A 164 -23.43 -21.51 10.35
C PRO A 164 -24.91 -21.83 10.65
N ALA A 165 -25.54 -20.97 11.43
CA ALA A 165 -26.96 -21.01 11.72
C ALA A 165 -27.75 -20.27 10.64
N VAL A 166 -28.97 -20.74 10.33
CA VAL A 166 -29.84 -20.15 9.30
C VAL A 166 -31.23 -20.00 9.87
N SER A 167 -31.82 -18.81 9.73
CA SER A 167 -33.18 -18.53 10.18
C SER A 167 -34.25 -19.20 9.30
N SER A 168 -35.45 -19.31 9.86
CA SER A 168 -36.66 -19.64 9.09
C SER A 168 -36.88 -18.71 7.88
N GLU A 169 -37.65 -19.13 6.88
CA GLU A 169 -38.03 -18.25 5.77
C GLU A 169 -39.08 -17.23 6.25
N SER A 170 -38.87 -15.94 5.96
CA SER A 170 -39.82 -14.86 6.25
C SER A 170 -40.39 -14.28 4.95
N SER A 171 -41.68 -13.96 4.96
CA SER A 171 -42.36 -13.24 3.88
C SER A 171 -42.71 -11.84 4.37
N GLY A 172 -42.40 -10.83 3.57
CA GLY A 172 -42.56 -9.42 3.93
C GLY A 172 -42.05 -8.52 2.82
N ARG A 173 -42.43 -7.25 2.84
CA ARG A 173 -42.03 -6.26 1.82
C ARG A 173 -40.76 -5.51 2.23
N SER A 174 -40.74 -5.00 3.47
CA SER A 174 -39.65 -4.19 4.03
C SER A 174 -39.22 -4.68 5.41
N ASP A 175 -40.19 -5.07 6.21
CA ASP A 175 -40.00 -5.50 7.59
C ASP A 175 -40.28 -6.99 7.71
N HIS A 176 -39.34 -7.68 8.36
CA HIS A 176 -39.32 -9.12 8.49
C HIS A 176 -39.21 -9.51 9.95
N THR A 177 -40.05 -10.45 10.36
CA THR A 177 -39.92 -11.19 11.61
C THR A 177 -39.82 -12.67 11.28
N TRP A 178 -39.11 -13.43 12.13
CA TRP A 178 -38.84 -14.84 11.91
C TRP A 178 -39.50 -15.68 13.00
N LYS A 179 -40.12 -16.79 12.61
CA LYS A 179 -40.88 -17.66 13.53
C LYS A 179 -39.97 -18.39 14.51
N ASP A 180 -38.83 -18.86 14.01
CA ASP A 180 -37.73 -19.35 14.83
C ASP A 180 -36.67 -18.25 14.91
N SER A 181 -36.71 -17.51 16.02
CA SER A 181 -35.86 -16.35 16.25
C SER A 181 -34.53 -16.71 16.90
N THR A 182 -34.40 -17.88 17.54
CA THR A 182 -33.15 -18.21 18.24
C THR A 182 -32.21 -18.97 17.32
N LEU A 183 -31.06 -18.37 17.02
CA LEU A 183 -29.98 -19.05 16.31
C LEU A 183 -29.00 -19.61 17.36
N GLU A 184 -29.02 -20.92 17.53
CA GLU A 184 -28.08 -21.65 18.38
C GLU A 184 -26.88 -22.12 17.55
N PHE A 185 -25.68 -22.03 18.15
CA PHE A 185 -24.43 -22.42 17.53
C PHE A 185 -23.83 -23.61 18.27
N ASP A 186 -23.23 -24.53 17.52
CA ASP A 186 -22.56 -25.72 18.04
C ASP A 186 -21.17 -25.37 18.60
N ILE A 187 -21.15 -24.46 19.58
CA ILE A 187 -19.97 -24.02 20.33
C ILE A 187 -20.42 -23.48 21.68
N SER A 188 -19.73 -23.88 22.75
CA SER A 188 -19.97 -23.40 24.11
C SER A 188 -19.45 -21.97 24.30
N VAL A 189 -20.08 -21.18 25.18
CA VAL A 189 -19.62 -19.82 25.50
C VAL A 189 -18.17 -19.81 26.00
N CYS A 190 -17.78 -20.80 26.82
CA CYS A 190 -16.40 -20.97 27.31
C CYS A 190 -15.34 -21.14 26.21
N ASP A 191 -15.74 -21.65 25.05
CA ASP A 191 -14.83 -21.96 23.95
C ASP A 191 -14.72 -20.84 22.91
N LEU A 192 -15.41 -19.71 23.12
CA LEU A 192 -15.32 -18.56 22.21
C LEU A 192 -13.98 -17.82 22.39
N PRO A 193 -13.15 -17.71 21.33
CA PRO A 193 -11.99 -16.84 21.34
C PRO A 193 -12.32 -15.37 21.65
N ARG A 194 -11.33 -14.66 22.19
CA ARG A 194 -11.43 -13.21 22.47
C ARG A 194 -11.86 -12.40 21.24
N MET A 195 -11.36 -12.80 20.08
CA MET A 195 -11.55 -12.10 18.80
C MET A 195 -12.63 -12.73 17.91
N THR A 196 -13.58 -13.44 18.51
CA THR A 196 -14.72 -14.00 17.76
C THR A 196 -15.59 -12.90 17.14
N ARG A 197 -15.78 -13.03 15.84
CA ARG A 197 -16.69 -12.23 15.01
C ARG A 197 -17.97 -13.00 14.78
N LEU A 198 -19.10 -12.32 14.94
CA LEU A 198 -20.41 -12.79 14.52
C LEU A 198 -20.79 -12.09 13.22
N CYS A 199 -20.86 -12.87 12.15
CA CYS A 199 -21.09 -12.39 10.79
C CYS A 199 -22.51 -12.75 10.34
N PHE A 200 -23.21 -11.80 9.73
CA PHE A 200 -24.55 -11.98 9.22
C PHE A 200 -24.64 -11.69 7.72
N ALA A 201 -25.46 -12.46 7.01
CA ALA A 201 -25.90 -12.15 5.66
C ALA A 201 -27.42 -12.32 5.54
N ILE A 202 -28.07 -11.29 5.00
CA ILE A 202 -29.48 -11.26 4.64
C ILE A 202 -29.56 -11.58 3.15
N TYR A 203 -30.33 -12.60 2.77
CA TYR A 203 -30.49 -12.99 1.38
C TYR A 203 -31.93 -13.36 1.05
N ALA A 204 -32.32 -13.12 -0.19
CA ALA A 204 -33.58 -13.54 -0.78
C ALA A 204 -33.46 -14.95 -1.35
N VAL A 205 -34.52 -15.74 -1.20
CA VAL A 205 -34.66 -17.11 -1.67
C VAL A 205 -35.84 -17.15 -2.64
N MET A 206 -35.55 -17.59 -3.86
CA MET A 206 -36.52 -17.67 -4.95
C MET A 206 -36.51 -19.07 -5.57
N ASP A 207 -37.69 -19.55 -5.99
CA ASP A 207 -37.82 -20.80 -6.72
C ASP A 207 -37.35 -20.62 -8.18
N LYS A 208 -36.78 -21.68 -8.77
CA LYS A 208 -36.36 -21.68 -10.18
C LYS A 208 -37.56 -21.43 -11.10
N VAL A 209 -37.63 -20.27 -11.74
CA VAL A 209 -38.56 -20.05 -12.86
C VAL A 209 -38.01 -20.76 -14.11
N LYS A 210 -38.80 -21.65 -14.74
CA LYS A 210 -38.50 -22.17 -16.08
C LYS A 210 -38.40 -20.98 -17.04
N LYS A 211 -37.23 -20.74 -17.64
CA LYS A 211 -37.00 -19.64 -18.59
C LYS A 211 -38.11 -19.57 -19.65
N GLN A 212 -38.94 -18.53 -19.61
CA GLN A 212 -39.53 -18.00 -20.83
C GLN A 212 -38.46 -17.17 -21.55
N LYS A 213 -38.29 -17.42 -22.85
CA LYS A 213 -37.46 -16.58 -23.71
C LYS A 213 -38.07 -15.17 -23.74
N SER A 214 -37.46 -14.21 -23.05
CA SER A 214 -37.63 -12.81 -23.45
C SER A 214 -36.36 -11.98 -23.18
N THR A 215 -36.33 -10.89 -23.94
CA THR A 215 -35.27 -10.00 -24.41
C THR A 215 -34.37 -9.35 -23.36
N LYS A 216 -33.07 -9.33 -23.69
CA LYS A 216 -32.05 -8.29 -23.37
C LYS A 216 -32.39 -7.35 -22.19
N ASN A 217 -32.01 -7.74 -20.98
CA ASN A 217 -31.62 -6.80 -19.92
C ASN A 217 -30.36 -7.35 -19.23
N ALA A 218 -29.20 -6.84 -19.64
CA ALA A 218 -27.89 -7.34 -19.23
C ALA A 218 -27.39 -6.80 -17.88
N HIS A 219 -28.27 -6.25 -17.03
CA HIS A 219 -27.86 -5.46 -15.86
C HIS A 219 -28.14 -6.07 -14.47
N ILE A 220 -28.73 -7.27 -14.35
CA ILE A 220 -29.24 -7.76 -13.04
C ILE A 220 -28.27 -8.69 -12.27
N ASN A 221 -27.29 -9.35 -12.90
CA ASN A 221 -26.40 -10.26 -12.15
C ASN A 221 -25.01 -9.67 -11.95
N LYS A 222 -24.88 -8.75 -10.98
CA LYS A 222 -23.57 -8.21 -10.56
C LYS A 222 -22.87 -9.06 -9.48
N TYR A 223 -23.60 -9.94 -8.80
CA TYR A 223 -23.08 -10.74 -7.67
C TYR A 223 -23.27 -12.24 -7.87
N GLN A 224 -22.40 -13.04 -7.25
CA GLN A 224 -22.47 -14.50 -7.28
C GLN A 224 -23.77 -14.97 -6.59
N THR A 225 -24.56 -15.78 -7.28
CA THR A 225 -25.80 -16.37 -6.73
C THR A 225 -25.55 -17.83 -6.38
N ILE A 226 -25.90 -18.24 -5.16
CA ILE A 226 -25.80 -19.65 -4.77
C ILE A 226 -27.06 -20.38 -5.24
N ARG A 227 -26.87 -21.51 -5.92
CA ARG A 227 -27.94 -22.40 -6.37
C ARG A 227 -27.89 -23.68 -5.54
N LYS A 228 -28.89 -23.90 -4.69
CA LYS A 228 -28.97 -25.10 -3.85
C LYS A 228 -30.40 -25.63 -3.85
N ALA A 229 -30.55 -26.95 -4.02
CA ALA A 229 -31.83 -27.65 -3.94
C ALA A 229 -32.97 -27.05 -4.80
N GLY A 230 -32.66 -26.57 -6.02
CA GLY A 230 -33.67 -25.99 -6.92
C GLY A 230 -34.06 -24.53 -6.63
N LYS A 231 -33.50 -23.91 -5.59
CA LYS A 231 -33.69 -22.51 -5.22
C LYS A 231 -32.47 -21.66 -5.58
N VAL A 232 -32.69 -20.36 -5.81
CA VAL A 232 -31.65 -19.36 -6.05
C VAL A 232 -31.59 -18.40 -4.86
N HIS A 233 -30.39 -18.21 -4.33
CA HIS A 233 -30.10 -17.35 -3.19
C HIS A 233 -29.43 -16.06 -3.69
N TYR A 234 -30.05 -14.92 -3.38
CA TYR A 234 -29.61 -13.60 -3.78
C TYR A 234 -29.17 -12.78 -2.56
N PRO A 235 -27.90 -12.39 -2.44
CA PRO A 235 -27.43 -11.58 -1.32
C PRO A 235 -28.06 -10.18 -1.36
N ILE A 236 -28.56 -9.70 -0.22
CA ILE A 236 -29.20 -8.37 -0.07
C ILE A 236 -28.29 -7.45 0.72
N ALA A 237 -27.88 -7.86 1.92
CA ALA A 237 -27.04 -7.07 2.81
C ALA A 237 -26.24 -7.95 3.78
N TRP A 238 -25.12 -7.46 4.30
CA TRP A 238 -24.31 -8.15 5.30
C TRP A 238 -23.91 -7.20 6.43
N VAL A 239 -23.61 -7.74 7.61
CA VAL A 239 -23.10 -6.98 8.75
C VAL A 239 -22.34 -7.88 9.70
N ASN A 240 -21.26 -7.36 10.29
CA ASN A 240 -20.46 -8.09 11.28
C ASN A 240 -20.47 -7.35 12.61
N THR A 241 -20.28 -8.08 13.70
CA THR A 241 -20.07 -7.50 15.04
C THR A 241 -19.15 -8.40 15.86
N MET A 242 -18.32 -7.81 16.73
CA MET A 242 -17.55 -8.60 17.70
C MET A 242 -18.48 -9.18 18.77
N VAL A 243 -18.22 -10.41 19.22
CA VAL A 243 -18.97 -11.04 20.33
C VAL A 243 -18.59 -10.42 21.68
N PHE A 244 -17.31 -10.10 21.85
CA PHE A 244 -16.80 -9.37 23.00
C PHE A 244 -16.63 -7.87 22.65
N ASP A 245 -16.77 -6.98 23.62
CA ASP A 245 -16.49 -5.55 23.45
C ASP A 245 -14.99 -5.22 23.62
N TYR A 246 -14.63 -3.94 23.58
CA TYR A 246 -13.24 -3.49 23.75
C TYR A 246 -12.66 -3.78 25.15
N LYS A 247 -13.52 -3.94 26.17
CA LYS A 247 -13.11 -4.30 27.53
C LYS A 247 -12.98 -5.81 27.74
N GLY A 248 -13.27 -6.61 26.71
CA GLY A 248 -13.31 -8.07 26.79
C GLY A 248 -14.58 -8.59 27.47
N GLN A 249 -15.61 -7.77 27.62
CA GLN A 249 -16.90 -8.21 28.15
C GLN A 249 -17.74 -8.85 27.04
N LEU A 250 -18.38 -9.99 27.33
CA LEU A 250 -19.36 -10.60 26.43
C LEU A 250 -20.56 -9.66 26.28
N LYS A 251 -20.92 -9.31 25.05
CA LYS A 251 -22.06 -8.42 24.80
C LYS A 251 -23.36 -9.08 25.25
N THR A 252 -24.27 -8.28 25.81
CA THR A 252 -25.63 -8.67 26.22
C THR A 252 -26.62 -7.60 25.80
N GLY A 253 -27.90 -7.95 25.69
CA GLY A 253 -28.98 -7.02 25.37
C GLY A 253 -29.22 -6.82 23.86
N GLU A 254 -30.10 -5.87 23.54
CA GLU A 254 -30.50 -5.58 22.16
C GLU A 254 -29.49 -4.71 21.41
N LEU A 255 -29.24 -5.05 20.15
CA LEU A 255 -28.35 -4.36 19.24
C LEU A 255 -29.03 -4.15 17.87
N ILE A 256 -28.86 -2.95 17.32
CA ILE A 256 -29.32 -2.60 15.97
C ILE A 256 -28.10 -2.50 15.07
N LEU A 257 -27.99 -3.43 14.13
CA LEU A 257 -26.88 -3.52 13.19
C LEU A 257 -27.30 -2.99 11.83
N HIS A 258 -26.77 -1.84 11.43
CA HIS A 258 -27.00 -1.27 10.10
C HIS A 258 -26.07 -1.92 9.08
N CYS A 259 -26.66 -2.53 8.05
CA CYS A 259 -25.98 -3.41 7.12
C CYS A 259 -25.36 -2.69 5.92
N TRP A 260 -24.40 -3.37 5.29
CA TRP A 260 -23.75 -2.98 4.05
C TRP A 260 -24.37 -3.74 2.87
N SER A 261 -24.52 -3.07 1.73
CA SER A 261 -25.15 -3.62 0.52
C SER A 261 -24.16 -4.09 -0.56
N SER A 262 -22.90 -3.65 -0.49
CA SER A 262 -21.86 -4.06 -1.44
C SER A 262 -21.23 -5.36 -0.96
N PHE A 263 -21.26 -6.41 -1.80
CA PHE A 263 -20.61 -7.68 -1.52
C PHE A 263 -19.28 -7.79 -2.26
N PRO A 264 -18.24 -8.41 -1.67
CA PRO A 264 -17.08 -8.87 -2.42
C PRO A 264 -17.50 -9.90 -3.49
N ASP A 265 -16.65 -10.05 -4.51
CA ASP A 265 -16.89 -11.02 -5.60
C ASP A 265 -16.87 -12.48 -5.08
N GLU A 266 -16.15 -12.72 -3.98
CA GLU A 266 -16.09 -14.01 -3.29
C GLU A 266 -16.70 -13.91 -1.90
N LEU A 267 -17.57 -14.86 -1.56
CA LEU A 267 -18.17 -14.98 -0.24
C LEU A 267 -17.95 -16.38 0.31
N GLU A 268 -17.40 -16.45 1.52
CA GLU A 268 -17.28 -17.71 2.26
C GLU A 268 -18.63 -18.04 2.89
N GLU A 269 -19.29 -19.10 2.43
CA GLU A 269 -20.62 -19.49 2.92
C GLU A 269 -21.68 -18.34 2.87
N MET A 270 -21.59 -17.43 1.88
CA MET A 270 -22.40 -16.19 1.78
C MET A 270 -22.14 -15.14 2.86
N LEU A 271 -21.12 -15.33 3.70
CA LEU A 271 -20.73 -14.40 4.74
C LEU A 271 -19.46 -13.64 4.31
N ASN A 272 -19.21 -12.50 4.93
CA ASN A 272 -18.05 -11.66 4.66
C ASN A 272 -17.23 -11.44 5.93
N PRO A 273 -16.48 -12.46 6.42
CA PRO A 273 -15.74 -12.36 7.69
C PRO A 273 -14.58 -11.34 7.66
N ILE A 274 -14.06 -11.05 6.46
CA ILE A 274 -13.00 -10.07 6.19
C ILE A 274 -13.54 -8.63 6.24
N GLY A 275 -14.86 -8.45 6.08
CA GLY A 275 -15.54 -7.16 6.12
C GLY A 275 -15.46 -6.46 7.49
N THR A 276 -15.62 -5.14 7.47
CA THR A 276 -15.62 -4.30 8.69
C THR A 276 -16.67 -4.76 9.71
N ILE A 277 -16.33 -4.60 10.99
CA ILE A 277 -17.26 -4.79 12.12
C ILE A 277 -18.03 -3.51 12.47
N GLN A 278 -17.74 -2.40 11.79
CA GLN A 278 -18.46 -1.14 11.96
C GLN A 278 -19.79 -1.20 11.21
N THR A 279 -20.86 -0.76 11.87
CA THR A 279 -22.18 -0.65 11.23
C THR A 279 -22.20 0.50 10.23
N ASN A 280 -23.01 0.37 9.19
CA ASN A 280 -23.18 1.41 8.19
C ASN A 280 -23.71 2.72 8.83
N PRO A 281 -23.01 3.86 8.68
CA PRO A 281 -23.43 5.11 9.32
C PRO A 281 -24.69 5.74 8.69
N TYR A 282 -25.11 5.30 7.50
CA TYR A 282 -26.33 5.80 6.84
C TYR A 282 -27.60 5.12 7.36
N THR A 283 -27.89 5.33 8.64
CA THR A 283 -28.96 4.63 9.38
C THR A 283 -30.37 4.83 8.81
N GLU A 284 -30.61 5.97 8.15
CA GLU A 284 -31.91 6.30 7.54
C GLU A 284 -32.24 5.39 6.35
N ASN A 285 -31.23 4.99 5.57
CA ASN A 285 -31.43 4.26 4.31
C ASN A 285 -30.95 2.80 4.36
N ALA A 286 -30.01 2.49 5.25
CA ALA A 286 -29.45 1.15 5.35
C ALA A 286 -30.47 0.15 5.91
N THR A 287 -30.47 -1.07 5.35
CA THR A 287 -31.12 -2.23 5.96
C THR A 287 -30.61 -2.42 7.37
N ALA A 288 -31.49 -2.66 8.35
CA ALA A 288 -31.11 -2.82 9.74
C ALA A 288 -31.55 -4.19 10.28
N LEU A 289 -30.63 -4.88 10.93
CA LEU A 289 -30.85 -6.16 11.60
C LEU A 289 -30.87 -5.93 13.12
N HIS A 290 -31.99 -6.26 13.75
CA HIS A 290 -32.16 -6.19 15.19
C HIS A 290 -31.89 -7.56 15.78
N ILE A 291 -30.93 -7.64 16.70
CA ILE A 291 -30.55 -8.87 17.39
C ILE A 291 -30.53 -8.63 18.89
N HIS A 292 -30.61 -9.70 19.66
CA HIS A 292 -30.50 -9.68 21.11
C HIS A 292 -29.49 -10.75 21.55
N PHE A 293 -28.49 -10.32 22.31
CA PHE A 293 -27.54 -11.20 22.99
C PHE A 293 -28.11 -11.64 24.34
N PRO A 294 -28.33 -12.94 24.56
CA PRO A 294 -28.85 -13.46 25.81
C PRO A 294 -27.93 -13.20 27.00
N GLU A 295 -28.52 -13.14 28.20
CA GLU A 295 -27.79 -13.14 29.45
C GLU A 295 -27.55 -14.58 29.92
N TYR A 296 -26.28 -14.98 30.06
CA TYR A 296 -25.89 -16.32 30.53
C TYR A 296 -25.56 -16.37 32.03
N SER A 297 -25.44 -15.21 32.68
CA SER A 297 -25.06 -15.07 34.09
C SER A 297 -25.65 -13.77 34.65
N PRO A 298 -25.99 -13.71 35.96
CA PRO A 298 -26.45 -12.49 36.62
C PRO A 298 -25.35 -11.42 36.75
N HIS A 299 -24.08 -11.81 36.59
CA HIS A 299 -22.93 -10.90 36.55
C HIS A 299 -22.35 -10.83 35.14
N SER A 300 -21.73 -9.71 34.80
CA SER A 300 -21.01 -9.52 33.54
C SER A 300 -19.95 -10.61 33.32
N ILE A 301 -20.00 -11.23 32.14
CA ILE A 301 -19.04 -12.25 31.71
C ILE A 301 -17.87 -11.55 31.02
N ILE A 302 -16.65 -11.84 31.45
CA ILE A 302 -15.42 -11.22 30.92
C ILE A 302 -14.46 -12.32 30.47
N PHE A 303 -13.77 -12.06 29.36
CA PHE A 303 -12.65 -12.87 28.90
C PHE A 303 -11.56 -12.94 29.98
N PRO A 304 -10.92 -14.11 30.21
CA PRO A 304 -9.91 -14.25 31.26
C PRO A 304 -8.76 -13.25 31.08
N PRO A 305 -8.28 -12.63 32.19
CA PRO A 305 -7.03 -11.90 32.17
C PRO A 305 -5.85 -12.85 31.89
N PHE A 306 -4.72 -12.28 31.48
CA PHE A 306 -3.59 -13.04 30.95
C PHE A 306 -2.97 -14.02 31.96
N ASP A 307 -2.92 -13.66 33.24
CA ASP A 307 -2.48 -14.52 34.34
C ASP A 307 -3.30 -15.83 34.42
N LYS A 308 -4.64 -15.74 34.34
CA LYS A 308 -5.51 -16.93 34.31
C LYS A 308 -5.30 -17.79 33.08
N ILE A 309 -4.95 -17.19 31.94
CA ILE A 309 -4.65 -17.94 30.72
C ILE A 309 -3.41 -18.82 30.93
N LEU A 310 -2.37 -18.26 31.56
CA LEU A 310 -1.14 -18.98 31.88
C LEU A 310 -1.36 -20.07 32.95
N GLU A 311 -2.20 -19.80 33.95
CA GLU A 311 -2.57 -20.82 34.97
C GLU A 311 -3.20 -22.04 34.32
N LYS A 312 -4.20 -21.85 33.45
CA LYS A 312 -4.86 -22.95 32.72
C LYS A 312 -3.88 -23.71 31.82
N ALA A 313 -2.97 -23.02 31.14
CA ALA A 313 -1.92 -23.67 30.36
C ALA A 313 -1.00 -24.55 31.23
N ALA A 314 -0.62 -24.07 32.41
CA ALA A 314 0.22 -24.80 33.35
C ALA A 314 -0.49 -26.02 33.95
N GLU A 315 -1.80 -25.94 34.20
CA GLU A 315 -2.63 -27.08 34.61
C GLU A 315 -2.63 -28.20 33.56
N ILE A 316 -2.79 -27.84 32.28
CA ILE A 316 -2.79 -28.81 31.17
C ILE A 316 -1.42 -29.46 31.00
N LEU A 317 -0.33 -28.69 31.09
CA LEU A 317 1.03 -29.21 31.00
C LEU A 317 1.36 -30.20 32.11
N LYS A 318 0.84 -30.00 33.33
CA LYS A 318 1.00 -30.97 34.44
C LYS A 318 0.24 -32.27 34.19
N ALA A 319 -0.82 -32.24 33.40
CA ALA A 319 -1.67 -33.40 33.12
C ALA A 319 -1.15 -34.25 31.94
N ASN A 320 -0.30 -33.71 31.07
CA ASN A 320 0.19 -34.37 29.86
C ASN A 320 1.71 -34.56 29.89
N ASP A 321 2.19 -35.81 29.81
CA ASP A 321 3.61 -36.10 29.55
C ASP A 321 3.98 -35.69 28.11
N CYS A 322 5.01 -34.85 27.95
CA CYS A 322 5.47 -34.37 26.65
C CYS A 322 5.92 -35.53 25.73
N THR A 323 5.22 -35.74 24.62
CA THR A 323 5.62 -36.68 23.56
C THR A 323 6.65 -36.05 22.64
N ARG A 324 7.89 -36.55 22.64
CA ARG A 324 8.92 -36.17 21.66
C ARG A 324 8.71 -36.94 20.35
N GLY A 325 8.68 -36.24 19.22
CA GLY A 325 8.45 -36.82 17.90
C GLY A 325 9.59 -37.73 17.43
N GLY A 326 9.27 -38.86 16.80
CA GLY A 326 10.26 -39.74 16.15
C GLY A 326 10.90 -39.11 14.89
N LYS A 327 12.03 -39.66 14.42
CA LYS A 327 12.80 -39.13 13.26
C LYS A 327 12.00 -38.97 11.96
N LYS A 328 10.99 -39.82 11.73
CA LYS A 328 10.16 -39.78 10.51
C LYS A 328 9.28 -38.53 10.47
N PHE A 329 8.68 -38.15 11.59
CA PHE A 329 7.81 -36.97 11.70
C PHE A 329 8.58 -35.65 11.55
N HIS A 330 9.87 -35.64 11.88
CA HIS A 330 10.73 -34.48 11.68
C HIS A 330 10.97 -34.16 10.20
N ILE A 331 11.09 -35.17 9.33
CA ILE A 331 11.29 -34.97 7.89
C ILE A 331 10.03 -34.35 7.28
N GLU A 332 8.86 -34.89 7.64
CA GLU A 332 7.56 -34.39 7.18
C GLU A 332 7.29 -32.97 7.69
N LEU A 333 7.58 -32.69 8.97
CA LEU A 333 7.51 -31.33 9.52
C LEU A 333 8.39 -30.35 8.73
N LYS A 334 9.64 -30.74 8.44
CA LYS A 334 10.57 -29.90 7.69
C LYS A 334 10.04 -29.57 6.29
N GLU A 335 9.51 -30.55 5.57
CA GLU A 335 8.91 -30.34 4.25
C GLU A 335 7.74 -29.35 4.32
N ILE A 336 6.85 -29.51 5.32
CA ILE A 336 5.73 -28.58 5.54
C ILE A 336 6.26 -27.18 5.85
N MET A 337 7.32 -27.06 6.66
CA MET A 337 7.91 -25.76 7.04
C MET A 337 8.54 -25.01 5.86
N GLU A 338 9.07 -25.71 4.86
CA GLU A 338 9.68 -25.10 3.66
C GLU A 338 8.65 -24.58 2.63
N ARG A 339 7.36 -24.93 2.76
CA ARG A 339 6.28 -24.44 1.86
C ARG A 339 5.99 -22.94 2.04
N ASP A 340 5.36 -22.32 1.04
CA ASP A 340 5.00 -20.88 1.07
C ASP A 340 3.85 -20.55 2.05
N ALA A 341 3.71 -19.27 2.44
CA ALA A 341 2.75 -18.79 3.43
C ALA A 341 1.26 -18.99 3.04
N LEU A 342 0.96 -19.01 1.73
CA LEU A 342 -0.40 -19.22 1.23
C LEU A 342 -0.67 -20.70 0.90
N SER A 343 0.23 -21.61 1.26
CA SER A 343 -0.01 -23.05 1.10
C SER A 343 -1.10 -23.50 2.07
N GLN A 344 -2.11 -24.21 1.57
CA GLN A 344 -3.17 -24.75 2.41
C GLN A 344 -2.65 -25.97 3.18
N LEU A 345 -2.83 -25.95 4.50
CA LEU A 345 -2.55 -27.08 5.38
C LEU A 345 -3.77 -27.99 5.45
N CYS A 346 -3.58 -29.29 5.25
CA CYS A 346 -4.63 -30.28 5.52
C CYS A 346 -4.72 -30.56 7.03
N GLU A 347 -5.85 -31.12 7.49
CA GLU A 347 -6.09 -31.37 8.92
C GLU A 347 -5.03 -32.28 9.56
N ASN A 348 -4.53 -33.28 8.83
CA ASN A 348 -3.46 -34.15 9.33
C ASN A 348 -2.14 -33.39 9.55
N GLU A 349 -1.82 -32.44 8.68
CA GLU A 349 -0.63 -31.60 8.81
C GLU A 349 -0.77 -30.63 10.00
N LYS A 350 -1.95 -30.05 10.19
CA LYS A 350 -2.23 -29.20 11.35
C LYS A 350 -2.09 -29.97 12.66
N ASP A 351 -2.67 -31.17 12.74
CA ASP A 351 -2.55 -32.04 13.92
C ASP A 351 -1.09 -32.42 14.19
N LEU A 352 -0.29 -32.67 13.14
CA LEU A 352 1.15 -32.92 13.26
C LEU A 352 1.91 -31.71 13.80
N ILE A 353 1.69 -30.52 13.25
CA ILE A 353 2.32 -29.26 13.69
C ILE A 353 1.96 -28.97 15.15
N TRP A 354 0.69 -29.12 15.53
CA TRP A 354 0.24 -28.91 16.90
C TRP A 354 0.87 -29.91 17.88
N THR A 355 0.98 -31.19 17.47
CA THR A 355 1.64 -32.22 18.28
C THR A 355 3.11 -31.89 18.51
N LEU A 356 3.82 -31.42 17.48
CA LEU A 356 5.25 -31.09 17.51
C LEU A 356 5.55 -29.61 17.81
N ARG A 357 4.62 -28.88 18.43
CA ARG A 357 4.73 -27.43 18.68
C ARG A 357 5.98 -26.99 19.44
N HIS A 358 6.53 -27.84 20.31
CA HIS A 358 7.79 -27.56 21.01
C HIS A 358 9.01 -27.72 20.07
N ASP A 359 9.04 -28.74 19.21
CA ASP A 359 10.07 -28.90 18.18
C ASP A 359 10.06 -27.74 17.18
N CYS A 360 8.89 -27.16 16.90
CA CYS A 360 8.74 -25.97 16.07
C CYS A 360 9.48 -24.75 16.68
N ILE A 361 9.39 -24.54 18.00
CA ILE A 361 10.08 -23.44 18.67
C ILE A 361 11.59 -23.63 18.61
N GLU A 362 12.07 -24.83 18.91
CA GLU A 362 13.50 -25.12 19.03
C GLU A 362 14.21 -25.11 17.66
N ASN A 363 13.57 -25.67 16.63
CA ASN A 363 14.21 -25.91 15.33
C ASN A 363 13.73 -24.99 14.20
N PHE A 364 12.51 -24.45 14.29
CA PHE A 364 11.89 -23.67 13.21
C PHE A 364 11.14 -22.43 13.71
N PRO A 365 11.77 -21.46 14.40
CA PRO A 365 11.09 -20.25 14.88
C PRO A 365 10.19 -19.52 13.87
N GLN A 366 10.59 -19.49 12.60
CA GLN A 366 9.86 -18.91 11.47
C GLN A 366 8.53 -19.62 11.15
N SER A 367 8.27 -20.78 11.75
CA SER A 367 7.05 -21.58 11.58
C SER A 367 5.82 -21.04 12.31
N LEU A 368 5.97 -20.00 13.14
CA LEU A 368 4.88 -19.46 13.95
C LEU A 368 3.58 -19.23 13.17
N PRO A 369 3.57 -18.65 11.96
CA PRO A 369 2.33 -18.48 11.19
C PRO A 369 1.60 -19.82 10.94
N LYS A 370 2.34 -20.87 10.55
CA LYS A 370 1.78 -22.22 10.32
C LYS A 370 1.29 -22.88 11.61
N LEU A 371 1.99 -22.67 12.72
CA LEU A 371 1.53 -23.15 14.04
C LEU A 371 0.21 -22.48 14.43
N LEU A 372 0.10 -21.16 14.22
CA LEU A 372 -1.12 -20.40 14.53
C LEU A 372 -2.34 -20.87 13.72
N LEU A 373 -2.13 -21.23 12.45
CA LEU A 373 -3.15 -21.82 11.58
C LEU A 373 -3.51 -23.28 11.94
N SER A 374 -2.71 -23.93 12.78
CA SER A 374 -2.92 -25.31 13.23
C SER A 374 -3.65 -25.40 14.57
N VAL A 375 -3.85 -24.27 15.26
CA VAL A 375 -4.52 -24.22 16.56
C VAL A 375 -6.03 -24.35 16.38
N LYS A 376 -6.68 -25.20 17.18
CA LYS A 376 -8.14 -25.30 17.22
C LYS A 376 -8.69 -24.18 18.10
N TRP A 377 -8.93 -23.01 17.50
CA TRP A 377 -9.41 -21.83 18.22
C TRP A 377 -10.79 -22.03 18.87
N SER A 378 -11.57 -23.02 18.42
CA SER A 378 -12.82 -23.45 19.05
C SER A 378 -12.63 -24.26 20.35
N LYS A 379 -11.41 -24.30 20.91
CA LYS A 379 -11.09 -24.89 22.21
C LYS A 379 -10.23 -23.95 23.03
N HIS A 380 -10.75 -23.51 24.17
CA HIS A 380 -10.02 -22.57 25.02
C HIS A 380 -8.72 -23.15 25.63
N GLU A 381 -8.63 -24.47 25.77
CA GLU A 381 -7.45 -25.18 26.28
C GLU A 381 -6.26 -25.12 25.31
N ASP A 382 -6.52 -25.30 24.02
CA ASP A 382 -5.51 -25.19 22.97
C ASP A 382 -5.04 -23.74 22.84
N MET A 383 -5.98 -22.78 22.91
CA MET A 383 -5.66 -21.35 22.95
C MET A 383 -4.77 -21.01 24.17
N ALA A 384 -5.07 -21.49 25.36
CA ALA A 384 -4.26 -21.23 26.55
C ALA A 384 -2.80 -21.74 26.39
N GLN A 385 -2.64 -22.97 25.88
CA GLN A 385 -1.31 -23.52 25.58
C GLN A 385 -0.56 -22.68 24.54
N LEU A 386 -1.22 -22.27 23.45
CA LEU A 386 -0.61 -21.39 22.44
C LEU A 386 -0.13 -20.07 23.06
N GLN A 387 -0.95 -19.44 23.90
CA GLN A 387 -0.60 -18.16 24.52
C GLN A 387 0.63 -18.27 25.44
N ALA A 388 0.77 -19.39 26.16
CA ALA A 388 1.97 -19.68 26.93
C ALA A 388 3.21 -19.88 26.04
N LEU A 389 3.07 -20.62 24.92
CA LEU A 389 4.15 -20.82 23.95
C LEU A 389 4.60 -19.50 23.32
N LEU A 390 3.66 -18.59 23.02
CA LEU A 390 3.97 -17.29 22.41
C LEU A 390 4.84 -16.40 23.31
N GLN A 391 4.80 -16.57 24.64
CA GLN A 391 5.65 -15.81 25.57
C GLN A 391 7.12 -16.21 25.50
N ILE A 392 7.39 -17.49 25.24
CA ILE A 392 8.75 -18.03 25.10
C ILE A 392 9.20 -18.09 23.64
N TRP A 393 8.32 -17.72 22.69
CA TRP A 393 8.66 -17.72 21.27
C TRP A 393 9.74 -16.66 20.96
N PRO A 394 10.84 -17.03 20.30
CA PRO A 394 11.90 -16.09 19.95
C PRO A 394 11.40 -15.08 18.91
N LYS A 395 11.73 -13.79 19.08
CA LYS A 395 11.30 -12.73 18.16
C LYS A 395 11.60 -13.09 16.69
N LEU A 396 10.58 -12.96 15.84
CA LEU A 396 10.74 -13.08 14.40
C LEU A 396 11.46 -11.86 13.82
N CYS A 397 12.06 -12.01 12.64
CA CYS A 397 12.53 -10.86 11.90
C CYS A 397 11.32 -9.96 11.52
N PRO A 398 11.50 -8.63 11.41
CA PRO A 398 10.38 -7.74 11.10
C PRO A 398 9.66 -8.04 9.78
N ARG A 399 10.37 -8.59 8.78
CA ARG A 399 9.79 -8.96 7.48
C ARG A 399 8.82 -10.15 7.59
N ASP A 400 9.17 -11.16 8.40
CA ASP A 400 8.33 -12.33 8.64
C ASP A 400 7.15 -11.98 9.57
N ALA A 401 7.37 -11.10 10.54
CA ALA A 401 6.32 -10.65 11.46
C ALA A 401 5.18 -9.87 10.78
N LEU A 402 5.40 -9.33 9.56
CA LEU A 402 4.35 -8.70 8.77
C LEU A 402 3.23 -9.69 8.40
N GLU A 403 3.55 -10.97 8.23
CA GLU A 403 2.54 -12.01 7.92
C GLU A 403 1.53 -12.13 9.05
N LEU A 404 1.97 -12.01 10.30
CA LEU A 404 1.13 -12.11 11.50
C LEU A 404 0.14 -10.94 11.67
N LEU A 405 0.19 -9.93 10.79
CA LEU A 405 -0.78 -8.84 10.75
C LEU A 405 -1.90 -9.06 9.72
N ASP A 406 -1.82 -10.15 8.95
CA ASP A 406 -2.85 -10.58 8.03
C ASP A 406 -4.17 -10.94 8.73
N PHE A 407 -5.26 -10.97 7.97
CA PHE A 407 -6.60 -11.29 8.50
C PHE A 407 -6.72 -12.71 9.06
N ASN A 408 -5.82 -13.63 8.65
CA ASN A 408 -5.75 -14.99 9.18
C ASN A 408 -5.32 -15.03 10.66
N TYR A 409 -4.74 -13.94 11.19
CA TYR A 409 -4.22 -13.84 12.55
C TYR A 409 -4.94 -12.73 13.33
N PRO A 410 -6.20 -12.93 13.74
CA PRO A 410 -7.01 -11.88 14.38
C PRO A 410 -6.72 -11.72 15.88
N ASP A 411 -6.06 -12.68 16.53
CA ASP A 411 -5.84 -12.70 17.98
C ASP A 411 -5.01 -11.50 18.46
N GLN A 412 -5.41 -10.90 19.59
CA GLN A 412 -4.75 -9.70 20.14
C GLN A 412 -3.30 -9.95 20.53
N TYR A 413 -3.00 -11.08 21.17
CA TYR A 413 -1.66 -11.34 21.70
C TYR A 413 -0.71 -11.71 20.56
N VAL A 414 -1.21 -12.39 19.53
CA VAL A 414 -0.48 -12.60 18.26
C VAL A 414 -0.13 -11.27 17.59
N ARG A 415 -1.09 -10.33 17.50
CA ARG A 415 -0.85 -9.00 16.93
C ARG A 415 0.09 -8.15 17.77
N GLU A 416 -0.01 -8.22 19.10
CA GLU A 416 0.95 -7.59 20.03
C GLU A 416 2.37 -8.15 19.84
N TYR A 417 2.49 -9.47 19.70
CA TYR A 417 3.76 -10.13 19.38
C TYR A 417 4.33 -9.64 18.04
N ALA A 418 3.49 -9.56 17.00
CA ALA A 418 3.89 -9.06 15.68
C ALA A 418 4.43 -7.63 15.77
N VAL A 419 3.69 -6.73 16.43
CA VAL A 419 4.11 -5.34 16.65
C VAL A 419 5.40 -5.26 17.47
N ARG A 420 5.58 -6.13 18.47
CA ARG A 420 6.82 -6.22 19.27
C ARG A 420 8.04 -6.59 18.40
N CYS A 421 7.86 -7.40 17.35
CA CYS A 421 8.91 -7.70 16.37
C CYS A 421 9.14 -6.50 15.43
N LEU A 422 8.07 -5.84 14.97
CA LEU A 422 8.18 -4.65 14.10
C LEU A 422 8.88 -3.45 14.76
N ARG A 423 8.93 -3.40 16.10
CA ARG A 423 9.70 -2.37 16.84
C ARG A 423 11.20 -2.40 16.52
N ASP A 424 11.73 -3.54 16.10
CA ASP A 424 13.16 -3.68 15.75
C ASP A 424 13.46 -3.11 14.34
N MET A 425 12.44 -2.72 13.58
CA MET A 425 12.56 -2.17 12.23
C MET A 425 13.05 -0.71 12.24
N SER A 426 14.02 -0.38 11.39
CA SER A 426 14.48 1.00 11.19
C SER A 426 13.38 1.92 10.62
N ASN A 427 13.53 3.24 10.75
CA ASN A 427 12.58 4.20 10.16
C ASN A 427 12.55 4.13 8.63
N GLU A 428 13.67 3.79 7.99
CA GLU A 428 13.73 3.62 6.54
C GLU A 428 12.99 2.37 6.10
N GLU A 429 13.15 1.24 6.79
CA GLU A 429 12.38 0.02 6.50
C GLU A 429 10.89 0.22 6.78
N LEU A 430 10.52 0.86 7.89
CA LEU A 430 9.11 1.13 8.21
C LEU A 430 8.44 1.96 7.11
N SER A 431 9.15 2.93 6.54
CA SER A 431 8.62 3.73 5.44
C SER A 431 8.30 2.91 4.19
N GLN A 432 8.92 1.73 4.00
CA GLN A 432 8.65 0.85 2.87
C GLN A 432 7.37 0.04 3.07
N TYR A 433 6.89 -0.17 4.29
CA TYR A 433 5.72 -1.00 4.59
C TYR A 433 4.56 -0.20 5.22
N LEU A 434 4.75 1.12 5.40
CA LEU A 434 3.78 2.00 6.04
C LEU A 434 2.41 1.98 5.35
N LEU A 435 2.39 1.86 4.01
CA LEU A 435 1.14 1.75 3.26
C LEU A 435 0.33 0.53 3.71
N GLN A 436 0.96 -0.65 3.76
CA GLN A 436 0.32 -1.89 4.21
C GLN A 436 -0.13 -1.79 5.66
N LEU A 437 0.72 -1.28 6.56
CA LEU A 437 0.38 -1.15 7.98
C LEU A 437 -0.84 -0.25 8.22
N VAL A 438 -1.01 0.81 7.41
CA VAL A 438 -2.23 1.64 7.47
C VAL A 438 -3.46 0.84 7.02
N GLN A 439 -3.34 -0.02 6.01
CA GLN A 439 -4.45 -0.89 5.59
C GLN A 439 -4.78 -1.95 6.64
N VAL A 440 -3.80 -2.43 7.40
CA VAL A 440 -4.04 -3.38 8.50
C VAL A 440 -4.97 -2.81 9.57
N LEU A 441 -4.92 -1.51 9.83
CA LEU A 441 -5.83 -0.85 10.79
C LEU A 441 -7.31 -1.10 10.45
N ARG A 442 -7.64 -1.33 9.17
CA ARG A 442 -9.01 -1.64 8.74
C ARG A 442 -9.52 -2.98 9.25
N TYR A 443 -8.60 -3.90 9.59
CA TYR A 443 -8.92 -5.19 10.21
C TYR A 443 -9.03 -5.12 11.72
N GLU A 444 -8.44 -4.11 12.35
CA GLU A 444 -8.42 -3.98 13.80
C GLU A 444 -9.85 -3.80 14.33
N PRO A 445 -10.34 -4.72 15.19
CA PRO A 445 -11.71 -4.67 15.66
C PRO A 445 -11.96 -3.52 16.65
N TYR A 446 -10.91 -3.01 17.30
CA TYR A 446 -10.98 -1.92 18.27
C TYR A 446 -10.02 -0.81 17.87
N TYR A 447 -10.39 0.43 18.20
CA TYR A 447 -9.59 1.60 17.86
C TYR A 447 -8.27 1.68 18.66
N ASP A 448 -8.33 1.29 19.93
CA ASP A 448 -7.17 1.17 20.81
C ASP A 448 -6.53 -0.22 20.63
N CYS A 449 -5.40 -0.27 19.93
CA CYS A 449 -4.68 -1.51 19.64
C CYS A 449 -3.17 -1.26 19.49
N ALA A 450 -2.37 -2.31 19.61
CA ALA A 450 -0.90 -2.22 19.59
C ALA A 450 -0.35 -1.58 18.31
N LEU A 451 -0.99 -1.84 17.16
CA LEU A 451 -0.57 -1.28 15.88
C LEU A 451 -0.80 0.24 15.82
N THR A 452 -1.94 0.73 16.32
CA THR A 452 -2.23 2.18 16.39
C THR A 452 -1.19 2.90 17.26
N HIS A 453 -0.87 2.35 18.44
CA HIS A 453 0.17 2.89 19.32
C HIS A 453 1.53 2.92 18.65
N PHE A 454 1.94 1.82 18.03
CA PHE A 454 3.20 1.73 17.31
C PHE A 454 3.30 2.78 16.19
N LEU A 455 2.28 2.90 15.34
CA LEU A 455 2.30 3.86 14.23
C LEU A 455 2.35 5.30 14.73
N LEU A 456 1.59 5.65 15.78
CA LEU A 456 1.61 6.98 16.38
C LEU A 456 2.97 7.31 17.03
N GLU A 457 3.52 6.37 17.80
CA GLU A 457 4.84 6.51 18.44
C GLU A 457 5.94 6.76 17.40
N ARG A 458 5.95 5.96 16.32
CA ARG A 458 6.91 6.10 15.22
C ARG A 458 6.72 7.40 14.43
N ALA A 459 5.48 7.82 14.22
CA ALA A 459 5.14 9.08 13.56
C ALA A 459 5.56 10.31 14.37
N GLN A 460 5.40 10.28 15.69
CA GLN A 460 5.82 11.35 16.58
C GLN A 460 7.35 11.42 16.71
N GLY A 461 8.03 10.26 16.71
CA GLY A 461 9.49 10.19 16.70
C GLY A 461 10.15 10.54 15.36
N ASN A 462 9.39 10.57 14.26
CA ASN A 462 9.93 10.86 12.93
C ASN A 462 8.91 11.59 12.04
N ARG A 463 9.18 12.88 11.78
CA ARG A 463 8.30 13.75 10.99
C ARG A 463 7.99 13.23 9.58
N LYS A 464 8.91 12.50 8.93
CA LYS A 464 8.67 11.93 7.60
C LYS A 464 7.67 10.78 7.67
N ILE A 465 7.78 9.90 8.68
CA ILE A 465 6.79 8.85 8.93
C ILE A 465 5.44 9.48 9.25
N GLY A 466 5.40 10.47 10.15
CA GLY A 466 4.16 11.16 10.50
C GLY A 466 3.50 11.90 9.33
N HIS A 467 4.29 12.48 8.43
CA HIS A 467 3.82 13.09 7.19
C HIS A 467 3.08 12.08 6.30
N PHE A 468 3.70 10.92 6.02
CA PHE A 468 3.06 9.90 5.17
C PHE A 468 1.90 9.19 5.87
N LEU A 469 1.99 8.95 7.19
CA LEU A 469 0.87 8.43 7.98
C LEU A 469 -0.35 9.35 7.87
N PHE A 470 -0.15 10.67 8.01
CA PHE A 470 -1.22 11.64 7.83
C PHE A 470 -1.87 11.51 6.45
N TRP A 471 -1.08 11.48 5.38
CA TRP A 471 -1.64 11.43 4.01
C TRP A 471 -2.33 10.12 3.69
N HIS A 472 -1.80 8.97 4.13
CA HIS A 472 -2.45 7.67 3.93
C HIS A 472 -3.80 7.58 4.64
N LEU A 473 -3.91 8.09 5.88
CA LEU A 473 -5.18 8.14 6.60
C LEU A 473 -6.14 9.17 5.97
N ARG A 474 -5.62 10.36 5.64
CA ARG A 474 -6.42 11.49 5.14
C ARG A 474 -6.99 11.23 3.75
N SER A 475 -6.31 10.44 2.91
CA SER A 475 -6.80 10.08 1.58
C SER A 475 -8.04 9.21 1.65
N GLU A 476 -8.20 8.39 2.70
CA GLU A 476 -9.28 7.41 2.84
C GLU A 476 -10.37 7.81 3.83
N ILE A 477 -10.22 8.94 4.54
CA ILE A 477 -11.21 9.40 5.54
C ILE A 477 -12.64 9.59 5.00
N HIS A 478 -12.78 9.76 3.68
CA HIS A 478 -14.07 9.86 3.00
C HIS A 478 -14.84 8.52 2.97
N MET A 479 -14.16 7.41 3.21
CA MET A 479 -14.76 6.07 3.24
C MET A 479 -15.49 5.84 4.56
N PRO A 480 -16.82 5.61 4.54
CA PRO A 480 -17.63 5.53 5.76
C PRO A 480 -17.21 4.41 6.73
N ALA A 481 -16.64 3.32 6.22
CA ALA A 481 -16.23 2.16 7.02
C ALA A 481 -15.02 2.41 7.94
N VAL A 482 -14.20 3.42 7.65
CA VAL A 482 -12.94 3.71 8.37
C VAL A 482 -12.85 5.16 8.86
N SER A 483 -13.80 6.01 8.47
CA SER A 483 -13.76 7.46 8.70
C SER A 483 -13.53 7.83 10.17
N VAL A 484 -14.25 7.18 11.10
CA VAL A 484 -14.13 7.43 12.55
C VAL A 484 -12.75 7.02 13.05
N GLN A 485 -12.30 5.80 12.74
CA GLN A 485 -11.01 5.29 13.18
C GLN A 485 -9.87 6.17 12.69
N PHE A 486 -9.85 6.49 11.40
CA PHE A 486 -8.78 7.30 10.80
C PHE A 486 -8.83 8.74 11.30
N ALA A 487 -10.01 9.31 11.54
CA ALA A 487 -10.15 10.63 12.16
C ALA A 487 -9.55 10.68 13.57
N LEU A 488 -9.81 9.67 14.41
CA LEU A 488 -9.28 9.61 15.77
C LEU A 488 -7.74 9.50 15.78
N ILE A 489 -7.17 8.70 14.89
CA ILE A 489 -5.70 8.57 14.76
C ILE A 489 -5.09 9.88 14.26
N LEU A 490 -5.70 10.52 13.26
CA LEU A 490 -5.27 11.83 12.78
C LEU A 490 -5.35 12.90 13.87
N GLU A 491 -6.40 12.91 14.68
CA GLU A 491 -6.55 13.81 15.81
C GLU A 491 -5.44 13.58 16.84
N ALA A 492 -5.20 12.32 17.23
CA ALA A 492 -4.14 11.95 18.17
C ALA A 492 -2.75 12.38 17.66
N TYR A 493 -2.48 12.17 16.37
CA TYR A 493 -1.24 12.62 15.74
C TYR A 493 -1.09 14.14 15.75
N CYS A 494 -2.12 14.89 15.35
CA CYS A 494 -2.12 16.35 15.37
C CYS A 494 -1.86 16.89 16.79
N ARG A 495 -2.51 16.31 17.81
CA ARG A 495 -2.29 16.67 19.22
C ARG A 495 -0.86 16.40 19.68
N GLY A 496 -0.22 15.35 19.16
CA GLY A 496 1.18 15.01 19.45
C GLY A 496 2.23 15.72 18.59
N SER A 497 1.83 16.48 17.57
CA SER A 497 2.77 17.11 16.61
C SER A 497 2.26 18.49 16.15
N ILE A 498 2.01 19.37 17.12
CA ILE A 498 1.41 20.71 16.92
C ILE A 498 2.11 21.53 15.82
N PRO A 499 3.46 21.67 15.78
CA PRO A 499 4.12 22.48 14.75
C PRO A 499 3.93 21.93 13.33
N HIS A 500 3.63 20.64 13.21
CA HIS A 500 3.38 20.00 11.92
C HIS A 500 1.99 20.33 11.37
N ILE A 501 1.02 20.65 12.22
CA ILE A 501 -0.35 20.99 11.81
C ILE A 501 -0.36 22.12 10.78
N GLU A 502 0.38 23.21 11.02
CA GLU A 502 0.39 24.36 10.11
C GLU A 502 0.98 24.01 8.73
N VAL A 503 1.98 23.12 8.68
CA VAL A 503 2.53 22.64 7.42
C VAL A 503 1.53 21.77 6.65
N LEU A 504 0.85 20.85 7.34
CA LEU A 504 -0.16 19.97 6.74
C LEU A 504 -1.39 20.76 6.30
N LYS A 505 -1.84 21.74 7.09
CA LYS A 505 -2.94 22.65 6.76
C LYS A 505 -2.66 23.41 5.47
N LYS A 506 -1.47 24.00 5.32
CA LYS A 506 -1.07 24.68 4.09
C LYS A 506 -1.09 23.76 2.88
N GLN A 507 -0.64 22.51 3.04
CA GLN A 507 -0.72 21.50 1.96
C GLN A 507 -2.17 21.16 1.58
N VAL A 508 -3.07 21.02 2.56
CA VAL A 508 -4.51 20.77 2.33
C VAL A 508 -5.15 21.95 1.59
N GLU A 509 -4.85 23.18 1.98
CA GLU A 509 -5.34 24.39 1.31
C GLU A 509 -4.85 24.46 -0.14
N ALA A 510 -3.56 24.17 -0.38
CA ALA A 510 -2.98 24.11 -1.71
C ALA A 510 -3.67 23.07 -2.61
N LEU A 511 -3.91 21.86 -2.10
CA LEU A 511 -4.65 20.83 -2.83
C LEU A 511 -6.08 21.25 -3.15
N SER A 512 -6.75 21.96 -2.24
CA SER A 512 -8.08 22.51 -2.49
C SER A 512 -8.07 23.50 -3.65
N LYS A 513 -7.06 24.39 -3.71
CA LYS A 513 -6.88 25.34 -4.82
C LYS A 513 -6.62 24.61 -6.14
N LEU A 514 -5.74 23.61 -6.16
CA LEU A 514 -5.47 22.80 -7.35
C LEU A 514 -6.73 22.07 -7.84
N LYS A 515 -7.55 21.55 -6.92
CA LYS A 515 -8.85 20.94 -7.25
C LYS A 515 -9.77 21.95 -7.94
N SER A 516 -9.90 23.17 -7.42
CA SER A 516 -10.70 24.22 -8.04
C SER A 516 -10.22 24.58 -9.45
N VAL A 517 -8.90 24.68 -9.67
CA VAL A 517 -8.33 24.92 -11.02
C VAL A 517 -8.67 23.75 -11.97
N ASN A 518 -8.50 22.52 -11.52
CA ASN A 518 -8.79 21.33 -12.35
C ASN A 518 -10.28 21.25 -12.75
N GLU A 519 -11.21 21.52 -11.82
CA GLU A 519 -12.64 21.54 -12.13
C GLU A 519 -13.02 22.69 -13.09
N LEU A 520 -12.38 23.86 -12.97
CA LEU A 520 -12.56 24.95 -13.92
C LEU A 520 -12.15 24.54 -15.34
N ILE A 521 -11.02 23.85 -15.49
CA ILE A 521 -10.54 23.35 -16.79
C ILE A 521 -11.49 22.30 -17.36
N LYS A 522 -11.95 21.34 -16.55
CA LYS A 522 -12.93 20.32 -16.98
C LYS A 522 -14.21 20.98 -17.49
N LEU A 523 -14.79 21.94 -16.75
CA LEU A 523 -15.99 22.66 -17.16
C LEU A 523 -15.78 23.49 -18.44
N GLY A 524 -14.62 24.14 -18.57
CA GLY A 524 -14.25 24.91 -19.77
C GLY A 524 -14.20 24.05 -21.02
N THR A 525 -13.70 22.81 -20.91
CA THR A 525 -13.62 21.86 -22.04
C THR A 525 -14.95 21.21 -22.42
N ILE A 526 -15.95 21.17 -21.53
CA ILE A 526 -17.26 20.57 -21.81
C ILE A 526 -18.20 21.55 -22.53
N LYS A 527 -18.17 22.84 -22.19
CA LYS A 527 -19.17 23.82 -22.67
C LYS A 527 -18.97 24.27 -24.12
N ASN A 528 -17.77 24.16 -24.69
CA ASN A 528 -17.42 24.77 -25.97
C ASN A 528 -16.80 23.72 -26.89
N ALA A 529 -17.58 23.22 -27.84
CA ALA A 529 -17.22 22.10 -28.72
C ALA A 529 -17.08 22.51 -30.21
N ARG A 530 -16.88 23.80 -30.52
CA ARG A 530 -16.96 24.31 -31.91
C ARG A 530 -15.61 24.74 -32.52
N SER A 531 -14.50 24.81 -31.77
CA SER A 531 -13.14 24.97 -32.35
C SER A 531 -11.98 24.60 -31.39
N LYS A 532 -11.45 23.37 -31.49
CA LYS A 532 -10.48 22.78 -30.53
C LYS A 532 -9.23 23.64 -30.22
N THR A 533 -8.60 24.28 -31.20
CA THR A 533 -7.29 24.94 -31.02
C THR A 533 -7.37 26.31 -30.32
N LYS A 534 -8.31 27.16 -30.72
CA LYS A 534 -8.50 28.50 -30.12
C LYS A 534 -9.06 28.37 -28.69
N GLU A 535 -9.89 27.36 -28.45
CA GLU A 535 -10.51 27.07 -27.14
C GLU A 535 -9.50 26.52 -26.12
N ALA A 536 -8.57 25.66 -26.53
CA ALA A 536 -7.47 25.19 -25.68
C ALA A 536 -6.57 26.35 -25.23
N MET A 537 -6.30 27.31 -26.12
CA MET A 537 -5.53 28.52 -25.79
C MET A 537 -6.25 29.39 -24.75
N LEU A 538 -7.55 29.63 -24.92
CA LEU A 538 -8.36 30.38 -23.94
C LEU A 538 -8.44 29.68 -22.58
N THR A 539 -8.56 28.35 -22.57
CA THR A 539 -8.60 27.56 -21.33
C THR A 539 -7.25 27.60 -20.61
N LYS A 540 -6.13 27.55 -21.35
CA LYS A 540 -4.79 27.74 -20.80
C LYS A 540 -4.61 29.15 -20.23
N GLU A 541 -5.08 30.18 -20.92
CA GLU A 541 -5.01 31.57 -20.42
C GLU A 541 -5.85 31.76 -19.15
N ALA A 542 -7.03 31.14 -19.08
CA ALA A 542 -7.87 31.15 -17.89
C ALA A 542 -7.19 30.44 -16.70
N MET A 543 -6.53 29.30 -16.93
CA MET A 543 -5.71 28.63 -15.93
C MET A 543 -4.59 29.54 -15.42
N MET A 544 -3.83 30.15 -16.33
CA MET A 544 -2.71 31.04 -15.95
C MET A 544 -3.21 32.27 -15.18
N THR A 545 -4.32 32.88 -15.62
CA THR A 545 -4.97 34.00 -14.91
C THR A 545 -5.39 33.61 -13.51
N CYS A 546 -5.97 32.43 -13.33
CA CYS A 546 -6.36 31.91 -12.02
C CYS A 546 -5.15 31.69 -11.10
N LEU A 547 -4.06 31.08 -11.62
CA LEU A 547 -2.83 30.86 -10.86
C LEU A 547 -2.11 32.17 -10.46
N ARG A 548 -2.26 33.24 -11.24
CA ARG A 548 -1.71 34.58 -10.94
C ARG A 548 -2.51 35.35 -9.88
N GLN A 549 -3.71 34.90 -9.51
CA GLN A 549 -4.47 35.56 -8.44
C GLN A 549 -3.71 35.48 -7.11
N ILE A 550 -3.71 36.59 -6.35
CA ILE A 550 -2.97 36.70 -5.08
C ILE A 550 -3.25 35.51 -4.16
N SER A 551 -4.53 35.19 -3.94
CA SER A 551 -4.93 34.06 -3.07
C SER A 551 -4.40 32.70 -3.51
N TYR A 552 -4.23 32.46 -4.82
CA TYR A 552 -3.65 31.21 -5.34
C TYR A 552 -2.13 31.24 -5.22
N SER A 553 -1.50 32.34 -5.64
CA SER A 553 -0.05 32.49 -5.60
C SER A 553 0.51 32.35 -4.18
N GLU A 554 -0.14 32.92 -3.16
CA GLU A 554 0.30 32.82 -1.76
C GLU A 554 0.10 31.42 -1.19
N THR A 555 -1.08 30.82 -1.43
CA THR A 555 -1.41 29.48 -0.90
C THR A 555 -0.52 28.41 -1.51
N LEU A 556 -0.24 28.53 -2.81
CA LEU A 556 0.55 27.57 -3.57
C LEU A 556 2.05 27.87 -3.50
N SER A 557 2.51 28.87 -2.75
CA SER A 557 3.95 29.18 -2.63
C SER A 557 4.47 28.87 -1.23
N ASP A 558 5.77 28.60 -1.10
CA ASP A 558 6.50 28.36 0.14
C ASP A 558 5.85 27.26 1.00
N LEU A 559 5.56 26.12 0.39
CA LEU A 559 5.00 24.93 1.05
C LEU A 559 5.90 23.72 0.86
N TYR A 560 5.95 22.83 1.84
CA TYR A 560 6.62 21.54 1.67
C TYR A 560 5.77 20.62 0.79
N SER A 561 6.42 19.91 -0.14
CA SER A 561 5.75 19.00 -1.05
C SER A 561 5.10 17.84 -0.29
N PRO A 562 3.82 17.52 -0.53
CA PRO A 562 3.23 16.29 0.01
C PRO A 562 3.94 15.02 -0.46
N LEU A 563 4.56 15.03 -1.65
CA LEU A 563 5.30 13.88 -2.19
C LEU A 563 6.64 13.65 -1.47
N ASN A 564 7.27 14.71 -0.97
CA ASN A 564 8.51 14.65 -0.23
C ASN A 564 8.60 15.84 0.75
N PRO A 565 8.45 15.62 2.07
CA PRO A 565 8.42 16.70 3.05
C PRO A 565 9.75 17.46 3.18
N ASN A 566 10.84 16.94 2.61
CA ASN A 566 12.14 17.64 2.59
C ASN A 566 12.22 18.66 1.45
N VAL A 567 11.31 18.61 0.46
CA VAL A 567 11.34 19.49 -0.72
C VAL A 567 10.42 20.69 -0.51
N LEU A 568 11.00 21.89 -0.59
CA LEU A 568 10.26 23.15 -0.51
C LEU A 568 9.81 23.58 -1.92
N LEU A 569 8.51 23.65 -2.13
CA LEU A 569 7.89 24.23 -3.32
C LEU A 569 7.83 25.74 -3.13
N SER A 570 8.68 26.48 -3.85
CA SER A 570 8.87 27.91 -3.62
C SER A 570 7.79 28.77 -4.28
N GLY A 571 7.99 29.26 -5.50
CA GLY A 571 6.97 29.97 -6.29
C GLY A 571 6.61 29.18 -7.53
N ILE A 572 5.35 29.26 -7.97
CA ILE A 572 4.89 28.66 -9.22
C ILE A 572 5.49 29.40 -10.41
N ASN A 573 6.07 28.66 -11.35
CA ASN A 573 6.39 29.12 -12.68
C ASN A 573 5.16 28.97 -13.60
N VAL A 574 4.29 29.99 -13.58
CA VAL A 574 2.98 29.93 -14.25
C VAL A 574 3.11 29.67 -15.75
N GLU A 575 4.12 30.24 -16.40
CA GLU A 575 4.34 30.09 -17.85
C GLU A 575 4.64 28.65 -18.26
N LYS A 576 5.32 27.89 -17.39
CA LYS A 576 5.63 26.48 -17.61
C LYS A 576 4.50 25.53 -17.16
N CYS A 577 3.45 26.04 -16.50
CA CYS A 577 2.31 25.24 -16.11
C CYS A 577 1.42 24.91 -17.31
N ARG A 578 0.85 23.70 -17.31
CA ARG A 578 -0.07 23.22 -18.35
C ARG A 578 -1.06 22.21 -17.79
N TYR A 579 -2.03 21.79 -18.58
CA TYR A 579 -2.85 20.61 -18.29
C TYR A 579 -2.65 19.57 -19.38
N MET A 580 -2.87 18.29 -19.07
CA MET A 580 -2.73 17.19 -20.02
C MET A 580 -4.07 16.90 -20.72
N ASP A 581 -4.02 16.43 -21.97
CA ASP A 581 -5.24 16.27 -22.79
C ASP A 581 -6.11 15.06 -22.46
N SER A 582 -5.67 14.20 -21.54
CA SER A 582 -6.45 13.05 -21.06
C SER A 582 -7.82 13.44 -20.48
N LYS A 583 -8.71 12.45 -20.32
CA LYS A 583 -10.11 12.64 -19.91
C LYS A 583 -10.27 13.49 -18.65
N MET A 584 -9.43 13.28 -17.63
CA MET A 584 -9.54 13.97 -16.33
C MET A 584 -8.76 15.30 -16.26
N LYS A 585 -8.15 15.74 -17.37
CA LYS A 585 -7.37 16.98 -17.49
C LYS A 585 -6.36 17.22 -16.34
N PRO A 586 -5.45 16.27 -16.02
CA PRO A 586 -4.43 16.44 -14.97
C PRO A 586 -3.66 17.76 -15.12
N LEU A 587 -3.38 18.43 -14.01
CA LEU A 587 -2.59 19.66 -13.99
C LEU A 587 -1.11 19.32 -13.89
N TRP A 588 -0.29 19.97 -14.71
CA TRP A 588 1.16 19.97 -14.63
C TRP A 588 1.60 21.31 -14.05
N ILE A 589 2.00 21.31 -12.78
CA ILE A 589 2.41 22.51 -12.05
C ILE A 589 3.93 22.50 -11.90
N VAL A 590 4.55 23.60 -12.30
CA VAL A 590 6.01 23.78 -12.23
C VAL A 590 6.34 24.80 -11.17
N TYR A 591 7.26 24.46 -10.29
CA TYR A 591 7.80 25.31 -9.23
C TYR A 591 9.23 25.72 -9.56
N ASN A 592 9.58 26.94 -9.19
CA ASN A 592 10.96 27.36 -9.09
C ASN A 592 11.60 26.70 -7.85
N ASN A 593 12.90 26.40 -7.91
CA ASN A 593 13.65 26.00 -6.74
C ASN A 593 14.35 27.23 -6.12
N LYS A 594 13.94 27.65 -4.91
CA LYS A 594 14.61 28.75 -4.20
C LYS A 594 16.03 28.40 -3.75
N LEU A 595 16.34 27.12 -3.63
CA LEU A 595 17.59 26.63 -3.04
C LEU A 595 18.65 26.22 -4.09
N LEU A 596 18.25 26.02 -5.35
CA LEU A 596 19.15 25.85 -6.50
C LEU A 596 18.74 26.83 -7.59
N GLY A 597 19.58 27.84 -7.86
CA GLY A 597 19.33 28.81 -8.93
C GLY A 597 19.15 28.10 -10.28
N GLY A 598 18.04 28.38 -10.97
CA GLY A 598 17.76 27.89 -12.33
C GLY A 598 17.03 26.55 -12.44
N ASP A 599 16.92 25.78 -11.36
CA ASP A 599 16.30 24.44 -11.41
C ASP A 599 14.78 24.49 -11.16
N THR A 600 14.01 23.63 -11.84
CA THR A 600 12.54 23.58 -11.70
C THR A 600 12.05 22.22 -11.25
N LEU A 601 11.05 22.22 -10.36
CA LEU A 601 10.41 21.01 -9.85
C LEU A 601 9.00 20.90 -10.40
N GLY A 602 8.63 19.75 -10.94
CA GLY A 602 7.28 19.51 -11.45
C GLY A 602 6.47 18.60 -10.55
N ILE A 603 5.18 18.91 -10.39
CA ILE A 603 4.19 17.99 -9.84
C ILE A 603 3.01 17.88 -10.80
N ILE A 604 2.45 16.69 -10.92
CA ILE A 604 1.20 16.43 -11.62
C ILE A 604 0.11 16.26 -10.56
N PHE A 605 -0.94 17.07 -10.65
CA PHE A 605 -2.15 16.90 -9.85
C PHE A 605 -3.22 16.20 -10.68
N LYS A 606 -3.66 15.02 -10.21
CA LYS A 606 -4.76 14.25 -10.80
C LYS A 606 -5.98 14.32 -9.89
N ASN A 607 -7.14 14.50 -10.50
CA ASN A 607 -8.43 14.55 -9.81
C ASN A 607 -9.50 13.91 -10.72
N GLY A 608 -10.08 12.81 -10.27
CA GLY A 608 -10.97 11.91 -11.02
C GLY A 608 -10.41 10.51 -11.21
N ASP A 609 -9.12 10.28 -10.97
CA ASP A 609 -8.44 8.98 -11.08
C ASP A 609 -8.04 8.47 -9.69
N ASP A 610 -8.17 7.17 -9.45
CA ASP A 610 -7.70 6.53 -8.21
C ASP A 610 -6.21 6.19 -8.33
N LEU A 611 -5.36 6.84 -7.53
CA LEU A 611 -3.90 6.67 -7.56
C LEU A 611 -3.37 5.62 -6.58
N ARG A 612 -4.23 4.95 -5.81
CA ARG A 612 -3.78 3.98 -4.80
C ARG A 612 -3.06 2.78 -5.44
N GLN A 613 -3.46 2.40 -6.65
CA GLN A 613 -2.80 1.32 -7.40
C GLN A 613 -1.42 1.74 -7.93
N ASP A 614 -1.28 2.96 -8.46
CA ASP A 614 0.02 3.54 -8.82
C ASP A 614 0.95 3.63 -7.61
N MET A 615 0.43 4.09 -6.46
CA MET A 615 1.19 4.15 -5.21
C MET A 615 1.73 2.79 -4.78
N LEU A 616 0.88 1.76 -4.77
CA LEU A 616 1.28 0.40 -4.42
C LEU A 616 2.37 -0.09 -5.38
N THR A 617 2.15 0.05 -6.70
CA THR A 617 3.11 -0.40 -7.71
C THR A 617 4.47 0.28 -7.54
N LEU A 618 4.49 1.60 -7.34
CA LEU A 618 5.73 2.37 -7.14
C LEU A 618 6.42 2.04 -5.81
N GLN A 619 5.65 1.73 -4.76
CA GLN A 619 6.22 1.25 -3.49
C GLN A 619 6.84 -0.13 -3.64
N ILE A 620 6.19 -1.06 -4.37
CA ILE A 620 6.76 -2.37 -4.65
C ILE A 620 8.00 -2.25 -5.56
N LEU A 621 8.02 -1.34 -6.53
CA LEU A 621 9.23 -1.03 -7.32
C LEU A 621 10.39 -0.51 -6.45
N ARG A 622 10.11 0.33 -5.44
CA ARG A 622 11.14 0.74 -4.45
C ARG A 622 11.67 -0.44 -3.65
N LEU A 623 10.80 -1.38 -3.28
CA LEU A 623 11.22 -2.59 -2.59
C LEU A 623 12.08 -3.49 -3.48
N MET A 624 11.69 -3.70 -4.74
CA MET A 624 12.48 -4.46 -5.72
C MET A 624 13.87 -3.85 -5.90
N ASP A 625 13.95 -2.54 -6.12
CA ASP A 625 15.21 -1.79 -6.24
C ASP A 625 16.08 -1.95 -4.99
N ARG A 626 15.49 -1.90 -3.80
CA ARG A 626 16.20 -2.13 -2.54
C ARG A 626 16.74 -3.55 -2.44
N LEU A 627 15.93 -4.58 -2.74
CA LEU A 627 16.34 -5.98 -2.66
C LEU A 627 17.46 -6.30 -3.67
N TRP A 628 17.39 -5.74 -4.88
CA TRP A 628 18.46 -5.85 -5.86
C TRP A 628 19.75 -5.19 -5.35
N LYS A 629 19.67 -4.00 -4.77
CA LYS A 629 20.82 -3.31 -4.16
C LYS A 629 21.40 -4.05 -2.95
N GLU A 630 20.57 -4.67 -2.12
CA GLU A 630 21.00 -5.56 -1.03
C GLU A 630 21.80 -6.78 -1.56
N ALA A 631 21.50 -7.22 -2.78
CA ALA A 631 22.23 -8.25 -3.52
C ALA A 631 23.35 -7.70 -4.44
N ASN A 632 23.75 -6.43 -4.28
CA ASN A 632 24.78 -5.73 -5.07
C ASN A 632 24.44 -5.56 -6.58
N LEU A 633 23.17 -5.60 -6.94
CA LEU A 633 22.68 -5.36 -8.30
C LEU A 633 21.92 -4.02 -8.36
N ASP A 634 22.55 -2.95 -8.86
CA ASP A 634 21.89 -1.65 -9.03
C ASP A 634 21.33 -1.49 -10.45
N LEU A 635 20.04 -1.82 -10.60
CA LEU A 635 19.32 -1.76 -11.88
C LEU A 635 18.81 -0.36 -12.24
N ARG A 636 19.20 0.69 -11.51
CA ARG A 636 18.90 2.08 -11.92
C ARG A 636 17.40 2.39 -12.07
N ILE A 637 16.58 1.79 -11.22
CA ILE A 637 15.12 1.99 -11.23
C ILE A 637 14.78 3.43 -10.84
N VAL A 638 13.73 3.98 -11.45
CA VAL A 638 13.23 5.34 -11.17
C VAL A 638 11.82 5.25 -10.55
N PRO A 639 11.69 4.96 -9.24
CA PRO A 639 10.39 4.82 -8.60
C PRO A 639 9.90 6.16 -8.04
N TYR A 640 9.48 7.04 -8.95
CA TYR A 640 9.02 8.40 -8.66
C TYR A 640 7.89 8.46 -7.61
N GLY A 641 7.74 9.61 -6.96
CA GLY A 641 6.71 9.86 -5.96
C GLY A 641 5.30 9.81 -6.54
N CYS A 642 4.41 9.08 -5.88
CA CYS A 642 2.97 9.10 -6.13
C CYS A 642 2.25 9.06 -4.77
N LEU A 643 1.24 9.90 -4.59
CA LEU A 643 0.52 10.01 -3.33
C LEU A 643 -0.94 10.38 -3.57
N ALA A 644 -1.84 9.49 -3.15
CA ALA A 644 -3.26 9.77 -3.01
C ALA A 644 -3.46 10.74 -1.84
N THR A 645 -4.29 11.75 -2.03
CA THR A 645 -4.53 12.81 -1.04
C THR A 645 -6.01 12.97 -0.70
N GLY A 646 -6.91 12.28 -1.41
CA GLY A 646 -8.36 12.26 -1.18
C GLY A 646 -9.08 11.27 -2.10
N ASP A 647 -10.43 11.31 -2.11
CA ASP A 647 -11.25 10.52 -3.04
C ASP A 647 -10.86 10.83 -4.48
N ARG A 648 -10.27 9.83 -5.16
CA ARG A 648 -9.82 9.90 -6.56
C ARG A 648 -9.02 11.16 -6.86
N ALA A 649 -8.16 11.57 -5.91
CA ALA A 649 -7.31 12.74 -6.05
C ALA A 649 -5.92 12.45 -5.49
N GLY A 650 -4.89 13.02 -6.13
CA GLY A 650 -3.52 12.82 -5.69
C GLY A 650 -2.49 13.57 -6.53
N LEU A 651 -1.24 13.35 -6.17
CA LEU A 651 -0.06 13.97 -6.75
C LEU A 651 0.87 12.91 -7.32
N ILE A 652 1.55 13.25 -8.41
CA ILE A 652 2.62 12.47 -9.01
C ILE A 652 3.83 13.39 -9.21
N GLU A 653 5.02 12.90 -8.86
CA GLU A 653 6.28 13.59 -9.09
C GLU A 653 6.61 13.60 -10.58
N VAL A 654 7.01 14.76 -11.11
CA VAL A 654 7.56 14.84 -12.46
C VAL A 654 9.04 14.48 -12.42
N VAL A 655 9.41 13.47 -13.22
CA VAL A 655 10.82 13.15 -13.47
C VAL A 655 11.39 14.12 -14.49
N SER A 656 12.38 14.91 -14.08
CA SER A 656 13.05 15.90 -14.94
C SER A 656 13.84 15.25 -16.09
N SER A 657 13.94 16.00 -17.19
CA SER A 657 14.72 15.62 -18.39
C SER A 657 14.35 14.25 -18.96
N ALA A 658 13.06 13.91 -18.92
CA ALA A 658 12.51 12.67 -19.47
C ALA A 658 11.47 12.96 -20.55
N ASP A 659 11.38 12.06 -21.52
CA ASP A 659 10.34 12.10 -22.55
C ASP A 659 9.78 10.71 -22.82
N THR A 660 8.55 10.64 -23.37
CA THR A 660 7.92 9.37 -23.73
C THR A 660 8.59 8.81 -25.00
N ILE A 661 8.62 7.48 -25.13
CA ILE A 661 9.10 6.83 -26.36
C ILE A 661 8.32 7.34 -27.58
N ALA A 662 7.01 7.56 -27.43
CA ALA A 662 6.16 8.11 -28.50
C ALA A 662 6.65 9.49 -28.97
N ASN A 663 6.93 10.41 -28.05
CA ASN A 663 7.42 11.75 -28.39
C ASN A 663 8.81 11.72 -29.03
N ILE A 664 9.71 10.85 -28.51
CA ILE A 664 11.06 10.67 -29.08
C ILE A 664 10.97 10.20 -30.54
N GLN A 665 10.12 9.21 -30.80
CA GLN A 665 9.88 8.72 -32.16
C GLN A 665 9.29 9.80 -33.07
N LEU A 666 8.25 10.52 -32.61
CA LEU A 666 7.60 11.60 -33.37
C LEU A 666 8.57 12.73 -33.73
N THR A 667 9.47 13.10 -32.82
CA THR A 667 10.46 14.17 -33.06
C THR A 667 11.48 13.78 -34.15
N SER A 668 11.71 12.48 -34.35
CA SER A 668 12.64 11.98 -35.37
C SER A 668 12.06 11.99 -36.80
N SER A 669 10.74 12.11 -36.97
CA SER A 669 10.10 12.24 -38.28
C SER A 669 8.69 12.80 -38.20
N ASN A 670 8.33 13.76 -39.06
CA ASN A 670 7.04 14.47 -39.05
C ASN A 670 5.78 13.61 -39.36
N VAL A 671 5.91 12.29 -39.53
CA VAL A 671 4.80 11.36 -39.81
C VAL A 671 4.82 10.24 -38.78
N ALA A 672 3.77 10.13 -37.96
CA ALA A 672 3.69 9.18 -36.84
C ALA A 672 3.90 7.71 -37.23
N ALA A 673 3.44 7.32 -38.42
CA ALA A 673 3.66 5.96 -38.95
C ALA A 673 5.14 5.71 -39.30
N ALA A 674 5.84 6.67 -39.90
CA ALA A 674 7.28 6.55 -40.20
C ALA A 674 8.15 6.63 -38.93
N ALA A 675 7.74 7.48 -37.98
CA ALA A 675 8.36 7.67 -36.66
C ALA A 675 8.40 6.37 -35.86
N ALA A 676 7.27 5.65 -35.82
CA ALA A 676 7.14 4.40 -35.07
C ALA A 676 8.04 3.27 -35.62
N PHE A 677 8.46 3.33 -36.90
CA PHE A 677 9.38 2.34 -37.50
C PHE A 677 10.85 2.73 -37.44
N ASN A 678 11.18 3.97 -37.08
CA ASN A 678 12.56 4.43 -36.97
C ASN A 678 13.25 3.81 -35.74
N LYS A 679 13.88 2.64 -35.93
CA LYS A 679 14.62 1.92 -34.88
C LYS A 679 15.80 2.72 -34.32
N ASP A 680 16.33 3.67 -35.10
CA ASP A 680 17.48 4.48 -34.73
C ASP A 680 17.07 5.71 -33.91
N ALA A 681 15.76 6.06 -33.86
CA ALA A 681 15.26 7.27 -33.20
C ALA A 681 15.69 7.38 -31.73
N LEU A 682 15.52 6.29 -30.97
CA LEU A 682 15.83 6.28 -29.55
C LEU A 682 17.34 6.39 -29.30
N LEU A 683 18.15 5.65 -30.07
CA LEU A 683 19.61 5.71 -29.96
C LEU A 683 20.15 7.07 -30.40
N ASN A 684 19.59 7.67 -31.45
CA ASN A 684 19.96 9.01 -31.91
C ASN A 684 19.60 10.08 -30.89
N TRP A 685 18.42 9.99 -30.28
CA TRP A 685 18.02 10.89 -29.20
C TRP A 685 18.99 10.85 -28.00
N LEU A 686 19.50 9.66 -27.66
CA LEU A 686 20.54 9.49 -26.64
C LEU A 686 21.88 10.07 -27.09
N LYS A 687 22.30 9.86 -28.35
CA LYS A 687 23.53 10.43 -28.94
C LYS A 687 23.52 11.95 -28.99
N GLU A 688 22.38 12.57 -29.27
CA GLU A 688 22.22 14.03 -29.26
C GLU A 688 22.46 14.65 -27.88
N ARG A 689 22.20 13.88 -26.81
CA ARG A 689 22.27 14.34 -25.42
C ARG A 689 23.53 13.89 -24.70
N ASN A 690 24.23 12.89 -25.24
CA ASN A 690 25.38 12.27 -24.63
C ASN A 690 26.46 12.01 -25.68
N SER A 691 27.66 12.56 -25.46
CA SER A 691 28.81 12.41 -26.36
C SER A 691 29.97 11.67 -25.67
N GLY A 692 30.79 10.96 -26.47
CA GLY A 692 31.93 10.18 -25.98
C GLY A 692 31.54 9.18 -24.88
N ASP A 693 32.32 9.13 -23.80
CA ASP A 693 32.09 8.25 -22.64
C ASP A 693 30.72 8.46 -21.94
N ALA A 694 30.06 9.61 -22.15
CA ALA A 694 28.72 9.83 -21.63
C ALA A 694 27.68 8.95 -22.36
N LEU A 695 27.88 8.67 -23.64
CA LEU A 695 26.97 7.82 -24.42
C LEU A 695 27.04 6.37 -23.95
N ASP A 696 28.24 5.84 -23.73
CA ASP A 696 28.40 4.47 -23.22
C ASP A 696 27.75 4.31 -21.85
N ARG A 697 27.88 5.33 -20.98
CA ARG A 697 27.16 5.37 -19.70
C ARG A 697 25.65 5.41 -19.88
N ALA A 698 25.14 6.23 -20.80
CA ALA A 698 23.70 6.31 -21.05
C ALA A 698 23.12 4.99 -21.59
N ILE A 699 23.86 4.28 -22.44
CA ILE A 699 23.45 2.96 -22.93
C ILE A 699 23.48 1.92 -21.80
N GLU A 700 24.46 1.98 -20.89
CA GLU A 700 24.49 1.09 -19.71
C GLU A 700 23.33 1.37 -18.76
N GLU A 701 23.06 2.65 -18.44
CA GLU A 701 21.91 3.06 -17.63
C GLU A 701 20.59 2.59 -18.27
N PHE A 702 20.47 2.70 -19.61
CA PHE A 702 19.34 2.16 -20.36
C PHE A 702 19.22 0.64 -20.21
N THR A 703 20.33 -0.08 -20.36
CA THR A 703 20.37 -1.56 -20.31
C THR A 703 19.97 -2.08 -18.93
N LEU A 704 20.52 -1.49 -17.87
CA LEU A 704 20.24 -1.86 -16.46
C LEU A 704 18.78 -1.57 -16.09
N SER A 705 18.30 -0.35 -16.36
CA SER A 705 16.92 0.04 -16.07
C SER A 705 15.90 -0.74 -16.90
N CYS A 706 16.20 -1.01 -18.18
CA CYS A 706 15.37 -1.87 -19.02
C CYS A 706 15.28 -3.28 -18.45
N ALA A 707 16.40 -3.88 -18.00
CA ALA A 707 16.40 -5.21 -17.39
C ALA A 707 15.52 -5.25 -16.13
N GLY A 708 15.68 -4.27 -15.24
CA GLY A 708 14.88 -4.15 -14.03
C GLY A 708 13.38 -3.96 -14.30
N TYR A 709 12.98 -3.09 -15.23
CA TYR A 709 11.56 -2.92 -15.59
C TYR A 709 10.99 -4.11 -16.36
N CYS A 710 11.78 -4.84 -17.17
CA CYS A 710 11.33 -6.09 -17.80
C CYS A 710 10.93 -7.12 -16.75
N VAL A 711 11.78 -7.32 -15.73
CA VAL A 711 11.51 -8.24 -14.63
C VAL A 711 10.36 -7.75 -13.76
N ALA A 712 10.35 -6.47 -13.38
CA ALA A 712 9.30 -5.92 -12.53
C ALA A 712 7.91 -5.98 -13.17
N THR A 713 7.80 -5.62 -14.46
CA THR A 713 6.52 -5.66 -15.18
C THR A 713 6.04 -7.08 -15.41
N TYR A 714 6.94 -8.04 -15.63
CA TYR A 714 6.62 -9.47 -15.66
C TYR A 714 6.08 -9.97 -14.32
N VAL A 715 6.84 -9.75 -13.23
CA VAL A 715 6.49 -10.27 -11.90
C VAL A 715 5.17 -9.69 -11.40
N LEU A 716 4.97 -8.38 -11.58
CA LEU A 716 3.77 -7.67 -11.15
C LEU A 716 2.62 -7.74 -12.16
N GLY A 717 2.84 -8.30 -13.35
CA GLY A 717 1.82 -8.40 -14.39
C GLY A 717 1.27 -7.05 -14.82
N ILE A 718 2.15 -6.07 -15.01
CA ILE A 718 1.76 -4.70 -15.34
C ILE A 718 1.31 -4.65 -16.80
N GLY A 719 0.03 -4.29 -16.98
CA GLY A 719 -0.65 -4.30 -18.28
C GLY A 719 -0.69 -2.96 -19.02
N ASP A 720 -1.29 -2.97 -20.21
CA ASP A 720 -1.49 -1.83 -21.12
C ASP A 720 -0.18 -1.08 -21.48
N ARG A 721 0.95 -1.79 -21.61
CA ARG A 721 2.25 -1.15 -21.89
C ARG A 721 2.41 -0.74 -23.36
N HIS A 722 2.72 0.54 -23.61
CA HIS A 722 2.86 1.14 -24.94
C HIS A 722 3.80 2.36 -24.94
N SER A 723 4.19 2.86 -26.12
CA SER A 723 5.18 3.95 -26.25
C SER A 723 4.82 5.26 -25.50
N ASP A 724 3.55 5.50 -25.18
CA ASP A 724 3.11 6.66 -24.39
C ASP A 724 3.33 6.53 -22.87
N ASN A 725 3.47 5.30 -22.33
CA ASN A 725 3.62 5.05 -20.89
C ASN A 725 4.97 4.42 -20.51
N ILE A 726 5.93 4.51 -21.43
CA ILE A 726 7.34 4.22 -21.21
C ILE A 726 8.10 5.50 -21.53
N MET A 727 8.96 5.91 -20.62
CA MET A 727 9.74 7.13 -20.68
C MET A 727 11.22 6.83 -20.57
N VAL A 728 12.04 7.73 -21.13
CA VAL A 728 13.51 7.64 -21.05
C VAL A 728 14.05 8.99 -20.62
N ARG A 729 14.92 8.99 -19.60
CA ARG A 729 15.67 10.17 -19.15
C ARG A 729 16.82 10.46 -20.11
N SER A 730 17.24 11.72 -20.19
CA SER A 730 18.41 12.13 -20.98
C SER A 730 19.70 11.39 -20.57
N THR A 731 19.76 10.92 -19.32
CA THR A 731 20.85 10.09 -18.77
C THR A 731 20.81 8.63 -19.22
N GLY A 732 19.80 8.21 -20.00
CA GLY A 732 19.63 6.84 -20.49
C GLY A 732 18.64 5.98 -19.72
N GLN A 733 18.29 6.34 -18.48
CA GLN A 733 17.41 5.52 -17.65
C GLN A 733 16.00 5.43 -18.22
N LEU A 734 15.55 4.20 -18.47
CA LEU A 734 14.19 3.85 -18.88
C LEU A 734 13.30 3.66 -17.64
N PHE A 735 12.07 4.14 -17.70
CA PHE A 735 11.09 3.90 -16.65
C PHE A 735 9.65 3.86 -17.17
N HIS A 736 8.80 3.14 -16.46
CA HIS A 736 7.37 2.99 -16.79
C HIS A 736 6.54 3.97 -15.97
N ILE A 737 5.44 4.44 -16.54
CA ILE A 737 4.44 5.28 -15.86
C ILE A 737 3.03 4.70 -16.01
N ASP A 738 2.07 5.24 -15.27
CA ASP A 738 0.63 4.92 -15.39
C ASP A 738 0.32 3.44 -15.12
N PHE A 739 0.27 3.03 -13.86
CA PHE A 739 0.16 1.63 -13.43
C PHE A 739 -1.30 1.20 -13.16
N GLY A 740 -2.22 1.65 -14.02
CA GLY A 740 -3.65 1.39 -13.88
C GLY A 740 -4.09 -0.08 -14.05
N HIS A 741 -3.19 -0.98 -14.47
CA HIS A 741 -3.45 -2.42 -14.61
C HIS A 741 -2.29 -3.27 -14.05
N ILE A 742 -2.54 -4.10 -13.04
CA ILE A 742 -1.57 -4.98 -12.36
C ILE A 742 -2.10 -6.42 -12.21
N LEU A 743 -1.22 -7.33 -11.77
CA LEU A 743 -1.53 -8.74 -11.46
C LEU A 743 -2.20 -9.51 -12.61
N GLY A 744 -1.91 -9.13 -13.86
CA GLY A 744 -2.44 -9.82 -15.03
C GLY A 744 -3.89 -9.51 -15.37
N ASN A 745 -4.49 -8.48 -14.76
CA ASN A 745 -5.81 -7.93 -15.09
C ASN A 745 -5.80 -7.15 -16.43
N PHE A 746 -5.34 -7.80 -17.48
CA PHE A 746 -5.14 -7.21 -18.80
C PHE A 746 -6.47 -6.90 -19.51
N LYS A 747 -6.55 -5.72 -20.15
CA LYS A 747 -7.70 -5.32 -20.97
C LYS A 747 -7.96 -6.33 -22.10
N SER A 748 -9.22 -6.70 -22.31
CA SER A 748 -9.66 -7.49 -23.47
C SER A 748 -10.44 -6.63 -24.47
N LYS A 749 -10.29 -6.91 -25.77
CA LYS A 749 -11.09 -6.31 -26.84
C LYS A 749 -11.62 -7.42 -27.74
N PHE A 750 -12.95 -7.47 -27.92
CA PHE A 750 -13.64 -8.54 -28.69
C PHE A 750 -13.30 -9.97 -28.22
N GLY A 751 -13.09 -10.17 -26.91
CA GLY A 751 -12.75 -11.48 -26.33
C GLY A 751 -11.28 -11.89 -26.45
N ILE A 752 -10.42 -11.08 -27.09
CA ILE A 752 -8.98 -11.32 -27.17
C ILE A 752 -8.27 -10.41 -26.17
N LYS A 753 -7.38 -10.97 -25.33
CA LYS A 753 -6.51 -10.19 -24.45
C LYS A 753 -5.62 -9.28 -25.29
N ARG A 754 -5.53 -7.98 -24.94
CA ARG A 754 -4.67 -7.03 -25.64
C ARG A 754 -3.20 -7.39 -25.48
N GLU A 755 -2.81 -7.88 -24.31
CA GLU A 755 -1.46 -8.38 -24.06
C GLU A 755 -1.34 -9.85 -24.43
N ARG A 756 -0.41 -10.11 -25.36
CA ARG A 756 -0.06 -11.43 -25.87
C ARG A 756 1.34 -11.87 -25.43
N VAL A 757 2.18 -10.91 -25.05
CA VAL A 757 3.56 -11.12 -24.60
C VAL A 757 3.65 -11.10 -23.07
N PRO A 758 4.56 -11.89 -22.46
CA PRO A 758 4.70 -11.97 -21.01
C PRO A 758 5.28 -10.69 -20.38
N PHE A 759 6.12 -9.97 -21.12
CA PHE A 759 6.59 -8.61 -20.82
C PHE A 759 7.05 -7.94 -22.11
N ILE A 760 7.28 -6.62 -22.05
CA ILE A 760 7.65 -5.83 -23.22
C ILE A 760 9.17 -5.82 -23.41
N LEU A 761 9.62 -6.38 -24.53
CA LEU A 761 10.97 -6.23 -25.05
C LEU A 761 10.90 -5.89 -26.55
N THR A 762 10.95 -4.61 -26.89
CA THR A 762 10.80 -4.17 -28.29
C THR A 762 12.14 -4.20 -29.04
N HIS A 763 12.06 -4.28 -30.38
CA HIS A 763 13.24 -4.19 -31.23
C HIS A 763 13.99 -2.85 -31.05
N ASP A 764 13.28 -1.77 -30.72
CA ASP A 764 13.88 -0.45 -30.45
C ASP A 764 14.78 -0.49 -29.21
N PHE A 765 14.38 -1.23 -28.17
CA PHE A 765 15.19 -1.39 -26.96
C PHE A 765 16.41 -2.28 -27.21
N ILE A 766 16.20 -3.39 -27.93
CA ILE A 766 17.29 -4.30 -28.33
C ILE A 766 18.34 -3.53 -29.15
N HIS A 767 17.91 -2.66 -30.05
CA HIS A 767 18.81 -1.85 -30.86
C HIS A 767 19.68 -0.90 -30.02
N VAL A 768 19.14 -0.27 -28.97
CA VAL A 768 19.92 0.56 -28.03
C VAL A 768 20.91 -0.31 -27.24
N ILE A 769 20.46 -1.45 -26.70
CA ILE A 769 21.31 -2.38 -25.93
C ILE A 769 22.48 -2.90 -26.77
N GLN A 770 22.24 -3.16 -28.06
CA GLN A 770 23.27 -3.61 -29.00
C GLN A 770 24.11 -2.45 -29.59
N GLN A 771 23.97 -1.23 -29.06
CA GLN A 771 24.68 -0.04 -29.54
C GLN A 771 24.49 0.23 -31.04
N GLY A 772 23.33 -0.14 -31.55
CA GLY A 772 22.96 -0.02 -32.96
C GLY A 772 23.56 -1.06 -33.91
N LYS A 773 24.33 -2.03 -33.39
CA LYS A 773 25.00 -3.07 -34.19
C LYS A 773 24.17 -4.35 -34.24
N THR A 774 23.76 -4.78 -35.43
CA THR A 774 23.10 -6.08 -35.61
C THR A 774 24.08 -7.23 -35.32
N GLY A 775 23.72 -8.16 -34.43
CA GLY A 775 24.53 -9.34 -34.12
C GLY A 775 25.52 -9.18 -32.95
N TYR A 776 25.43 -8.10 -32.17
CA TYR A 776 26.23 -7.88 -30.96
C TYR A 776 25.71 -8.75 -29.79
N THR A 777 26.01 -10.04 -29.84
CA THR A 777 25.46 -11.06 -28.92
C THR A 777 25.95 -10.92 -27.49
N GLU A 778 27.16 -10.39 -27.27
CA GLU A 778 27.74 -10.23 -25.93
C GLU A 778 26.92 -9.26 -25.06
N LYS A 779 26.67 -8.03 -25.55
CA LYS A 779 25.87 -7.03 -24.81
C LYS A 779 24.45 -7.49 -24.53
N PHE A 780 23.83 -8.16 -25.50
CA PHE A 780 22.51 -8.73 -25.30
C PHE A 780 22.53 -9.92 -24.31
N GLY A 781 23.62 -10.69 -24.30
CA GLY A 781 23.88 -11.74 -23.31
C GLY A 781 23.97 -11.19 -21.89
N SER A 782 24.73 -10.10 -21.68
CA SER A 782 24.79 -9.41 -20.38
C SER A 782 23.41 -8.90 -19.94
N PHE A 783 22.64 -8.30 -20.85
CA PHE A 783 21.26 -7.88 -20.56
C PHE A 783 20.37 -9.04 -20.08
N ARG A 784 20.43 -10.18 -20.78
CA ARG A 784 19.71 -11.40 -20.36
C ARG A 784 20.15 -11.86 -18.98
N GLN A 785 21.46 -11.86 -18.70
CA GLN A 785 21.99 -12.24 -17.39
C GLN A 785 21.47 -11.32 -16.28
N TYR A 786 21.45 -9.99 -16.49
CA TYR A 786 20.87 -9.06 -15.53
C TYR A 786 19.39 -9.36 -15.25
N CYS A 787 18.61 -9.75 -16.26
CA CYS A 787 17.20 -10.11 -16.09
C CYS A 787 17.05 -11.42 -15.29
N GLU A 788 17.88 -12.42 -15.58
CA GLU A 788 17.89 -13.71 -14.87
C GLU A 788 18.28 -13.55 -13.39
N GLU A 789 19.35 -12.80 -13.10
CA GLU A 789 19.79 -12.50 -11.73
C GLU A 789 18.74 -11.70 -10.95
N ALA A 790 18.19 -10.66 -11.56
CA ALA A 790 17.15 -9.83 -10.96
C ALA A 790 15.90 -10.66 -10.62
N TYR A 791 15.47 -11.56 -11.51
CA TYR A 791 14.32 -12.45 -11.28
C TYR A 791 14.56 -13.38 -10.08
N LEU A 792 15.72 -14.02 -10.01
CA LEU A 792 16.06 -14.94 -8.90
C LEU A 792 16.13 -14.21 -7.54
N ILE A 793 16.64 -12.97 -7.51
CA ILE A 793 16.65 -12.15 -6.28
C ILE A 793 15.23 -11.88 -5.78
N LEU A 794 14.31 -11.50 -6.69
CA LEU A 794 12.91 -11.27 -6.31
C LEU A 794 12.23 -12.55 -5.83
N ARG A 795 12.50 -13.67 -6.50
CA ARG A 795 11.95 -14.98 -6.17
C ARG A 795 12.35 -15.45 -4.76
N LYS A 796 13.60 -15.25 -4.35
CA LYS A 796 14.06 -15.52 -2.97
C LYS A 796 13.28 -14.74 -1.91
N ASN A 797 12.69 -13.61 -2.28
CA ASN A 797 11.87 -12.76 -1.41
C ASN A 797 10.37 -12.88 -1.71
N GLY A 798 9.94 -13.95 -2.39
CA GLY A 798 8.55 -14.15 -2.84
C GLY A 798 7.52 -14.02 -1.71
N ASN A 799 7.78 -14.65 -0.56
CA ASN A 799 6.87 -14.61 0.60
C ASN A 799 6.63 -13.18 1.12
N LEU A 800 7.63 -12.30 1.05
CA LEU A 800 7.46 -10.89 1.42
C LEU A 800 6.50 -10.19 0.46
N PHE A 801 6.65 -10.38 -0.85
CA PHE A 801 5.72 -9.78 -1.81
C PHE A 801 4.30 -10.32 -1.59
N ILE A 802 4.14 -11.63 -1.43
CA ILE A 802 2.84 -12.25 -1.13
C ILE A 802 2.20 -11.64 0.12
N THR A 803 2.97 -11.51 1.20
CA THR A 803 2.51 -10.88 2.44
C THR A 803 2.06 -9.44 2.21
N LEU A 804 2.87 -8.62 1.53
CA LEU A 804 2.54 -7.21 1.29
C LEU A 804 1.29 -7.04 0.43
N PHE A 805 1.04 -7.92 -0.55
CA PHE A 805 -0.18 -7.91 -1.34
C PHE A 805 -1.39 -8.44 -0.54
N ALA A 806 -1.21 -9.44 0.33
CA ALA A 806 -2.27 -9.93 1.22
C ALA A 806 -2.77 -8.83 2.17
N LEU A 807 -1.84 -8.07 2.77
CA LEU A 807 -2.17 -6.93 3.65
C LEU A 807 -2.91 -5.79 2.90
N MET A 808 -2.87 -5.77 1.56
CA MET A 808 -3.55 -4.76 0.73
C MET A 808 -4.94 -5.20 0.26
N LEU A 809 -5.40 -6.44 0.53
CA LEU A 809 -6.71 -6.93 0.07
C LEU A 809 -7.90 -6.08 0.55
N THR A 810 -7.81 -5.50 1.76
CA THR A 810 -8.85 -4.60 2.25
C THR A 810 -8.82 -3.22 1.66
N ALA A 811 -7.72 -2.80 1.00
CA ALA A 811 -7.60 -1.45 0.47
C ALA A 811 -8.76 -1.11 -0.48
N GLY A 812 -9.44 -2.11 -1.06
CA GLY A 812 -10.52 -1.89 -2.02
C GLY A 812 -9.96 -1.36 -3.33
N LEU A 813 -8.82 -1.93 -3.75
CA LEU A 813 -8.25 -1.72 -5.07
C LEU A 813 -9.05 -2.57 -6.06
N PRO A 814 -9.41 -2.04 -7.25
CA PRO A 814 -10.23 -2.77 -8.21
C PRO A 814 -9.64 -4.09 -8.70
N GLU A 815 -8.31 -4.22 -8.69
CA GLU A 815 -7.57 -5.36 -9.27
C GLU A 815 -6.85 -6.21 -8.21
N LEU A 816 -7.16 -5.96 -6.93
CA LEU A 816 -6.67 -6.75 -5.80
C LEU A 816 -7.81 -6.83 -4.78
N THR A 817 -8.73 -7.77 -5.03
CA THR A 817 -9.96 -7.96 -4.24
C THR A 817 -9.99 -9.31 -3.55
N SER A 818 -9.21 -10.29 -4.03
CA SER A 818 -9.21 -11.66 -3.53
C SER A 818 -7.82 -12.29 -3.53
N VAL A 819 -7.68 -13.39 -2.79
CA VAL A 819 -6.44 -14.20 -2.77
C VAL A 819 -6.08 -14.72 -4.17
N LYS A 820 -7.06 -14.86 -5.08
CA LYS A 820 -6.81 -15.27 -6.48
C LYS A 820 -5.99 -14.25 -7.26
N ASP A 821 -6.13 -12.97 -6.97
CA ASP A 821 -5.33 -11.93 -7.64
C ASP A 821 -3.85 -12.09 -7.26
N ILE A 822 -3.58 -12.49 -6.01
CA ILE A 822 -2.24 -12.76 -5.48
C ILE A 822 -1.64 -14.03 -6.11
N GLN A 823 -2.47 -14.98 -6.59
CA GLN A 823 -2.00 -16.19 -7.28
C GLN A 823 -1.15 -15.84 -8.52
N TYR A 824 -1.44 -14.73 -9.21
CA TYR A 824 -0.62 -14.27 -10.33
C TYR A 824 0.85 -14.12 -9.94
N LEU A 825 1.12 -13.55 -8.76
CA LEU A 825 2.47 -13.31 -8.25
C LEU A 825 3.18 -14.62 -7.91
N LYS A 826 2.45 -15.62 -7.39
CA LYS A 826 2.98 -16.97 -7.18
C LYS A 826 3.40 -17.63 -8.48
N ASP A 827 2.56 -17.49 -9.51
CA ASP A 827 2.78 -18.10 -10.82
C ASP A 827 3.92 -17.42 -11.58
N SER A 828 4.02 -16.08 -11.50
CA SER A 828 5.08 -15.30 -12.15
C SER A 828 6.45 -15.56 -11.50
N LEU A 829 6.52 -15.64 -10.17
CA LEU A 829 7.73 -16.03 -9.44
C LEU A 829 7.96 -17.55 -9.40
N ALA A 830 7.01 -18.35 -9.89
CA ALA A 830 7.03 -19.81 -9.92
C ALA A 830 7.32 -20.46 -8.55
N LEU A 831 6.81 -19.91 -7.45
CA LEU A 831 7.22 -20.27 -6.07
C LEU A 831 7.08 -21.76 -5.71
N GLY A 832 6.19 -22.49 -6.39
CA GLY A 832 6.05 -23.95 -6.21
C GLY A 832 7.05 -24.82 -6.98
N LYS A 833 8.07 -24.24 -7.63
CA LYS A 833 9.11 -24.95 -8.39
C LYS A 833 10.48 -24.78 -7.74
N THR A 834 11.48 -25.54 -8.18
CA THR A 834 12.89 -25.29 -7.84
C THR A 834 13.43 -24.05 -8.56
N ASP A 835 14.57 -23.51 -8.11
CA ASP A 835 15.19 -22.34 -8.75
C ASP A 835 15.59 -22.60 -10.21
N ASP A 836 16.07 -23.80 -10.53
CA ASP A 836 16.43 -24.18 -11.90
C ASP A 836 15.22 -24.26 -12.83
N GLU A 837 14.11 -24.84 -12.34
CA GLU A 837 12.85 -24.92 -13.10
C GLU A 837 12.20 -23.55 -13.28
N ALA A 838 12.22 -22.71 -12.24
CA ALA A 838 11.73 -21.34 -12.31
C ALA A 838 12.55 -20.51 -13.30
N LEU A 839 13.89 -20.62 -13.27
CA LEU A 839 14.76 -19.94 -14.22
C LEU A 839 14.53 -20.44 -15.65
N LYS A 840 14.34 -21.75 -15.86
CA LYS A 840 14.00 -22.33 -17.17
C LYS A 840 12.67 -21.77 -17.69
N GLN A 841 11.65 -21.66 -16.84
CA GLN A 841 10.39 -21.02 -17.20
C GLN A 841 10.58 -19.55 -17.57
N PHE A 842 11.34 -18.80 -16.77
CA PHE A 842 11.64 -17.40 -17.05
C PHE A 842 12.37 -17.22 -18.38
N ARG A 843 13.39 -18.05 -18.66
CA ARG A 843 14.11 -18.09 -19.95
C ARG A 843 13.18 -18.34 -21.12
N GLN A 844 12.24 -19.28 -20.98
CA GLN A 844 11.22 -19.53 -22.01
C GLN A 844 10.36 -18.28 -22.26
N LYS A 845 9.90 -17.60 -21.21
CA LYS A 845 9.13 -16.36 -21.32
C LYS A 845 9.94 -15.22 -21.93
N PHE A 846 11.21 -15.13 -21.61
CA PHE A 846 12.14 -14.19 -22.22
C PHE A 846 12.31 -14.45 -23.72
N ASP A 847 12.53 -15.70 -24.12
CA ASP A 847 12.69 -16.09 -25.52
C ASP A 847 11.36 -15.92 -26.31
N GLU A 848 10.19 -16.12 -25.67
CA GLU A 848 8.87 -15.77 -26.22
C GLU A 848 8.76 -14.26 -26.50
N ALA A 849 9.09 -13.41 -25.52
CA ALA A 849 9.08 -11.96 -25.68
C ALA A 849 10.05 -11.49 -26.78
N LEU A 850 11.22 -12.12 -26.89
CA LEU A 850 12.21 -11.82 -27.94
C LEU A 850 11.67 -12.15 -29.35
N ARG A 851 11.03 -13.31 -29.53
CA ARG A 851 10.40 -13.69 -30.81
C ARG A 851 9.26 -12.74 -31.19
N GLU A 852 8.53 -12.22 -30.21
CA GLU A 852 7.42 -11.27 -30.40
C GLU A 852 7.82 -9.78 -30.32
N SER A 853 9.12 -9.49 -30.33
CA SER A 853 9.63 -8.11 -30.27
C SER A 853 9.15 -7.25 -31.46
N TRP A 854 9.02 -7.85 -32.66
CA TRP A 854 8.51 -7.18 -33.85
C TRP A 854 6.99 -6.98 -33.83
N THR A 855 6.23 -7.96 -33.34
CA THR A 855 4.76 -7.85 -33.22
C THR A 855 4.38 -6.78 -32.20
N THR A 856 5.15 -6.65 -31.11
CA THR A 856 4.98 -5.59 -30.11
C THR A 856 5.17 -4.20 -30.73
N LYS A 857 6.17 -4.01 -31.60
CA LYS A 857 6.40 -2.76 -32.34
C LYS A 857 5.22 -2.39 -33.25
N VAL A 858 4.65 -3.37 -33.96
CA VAL A 858 3.45 -3.16 -34.80
C VAL A 858 2.23 -2.75 -33.96
N ASN A 859 2.05 -3.34 -32.78
CA ASN A 859 0.97 -2.96 -31.86
C ASN A 859 1.12 -1.52 -31.35
N TRP A 860 2.35 -1.08 -31.05
CA TRP A 860 2.63 0.31 -30.65
C TRP A 860 2.34 1.30 -31.77
N MET A 861 2.69 0.96 -33.02
CA MET A 861 2.31 1.77 -34.18
C MET A 861 0.79 1.90 -34.30
N ALA A 862 0.04 0.79 -34.22
CA ALA A 862 -1.42 0.81 -34.29
C ALA A 862 -2.03 1.68 -33.18
N HIS A 863 -1.43 1.69 -31.98
CA HIS A 863 -1.81 2.58 -30.89
C HIS A 863 -1.57 4.06 -31.23
N ASN A 864 -0.38 4.41 -31.71
CA ASN A 864 -0.02 5.80 -32.06
C ASN A 864 -0.88 6.34 -33.22
N VAL A 865 -1.12 5.53 -34.26
CA VAL A 865 -1.99 5.90 -35.40
C VAL A 865 -3.45 6.07 -34.98
N ALA A 866 -3.96 5.24 -34.06
CA ALA A 866 -5.31 5.37 -33.54
C ALA A 866 -5.51 6.64 -32.69
N LYS A 867 -4.43 7.19 -32.13
CA LYS A 867 -4.44 8.44 -31.35
C LYS A 867 -4.47 9.66 -32.27
N ASP A 868 -3.63 9.70 -33.32
CA ASP A 868 -3.62 10.79 -34.31
C ASP A 868 -4.96 10.96 -35.03
N ASN A 869 -5.65 9.84 -35.32
CA ASN A 869 -6.99 9.87 -35.92
C ASN A 869 -8.11 10.31 -34.94
N ARG A 870 -7.81 10.47 -33.65
CA ARG A 870 -8.77 10.90 -32.60
C ARG A 870 -8.50 12.33 -32.09
N SER A 871 -7.33 12.91 -32.38
CA SER A 871 -6.94 14.26 -31.99
C SER A 871 -7.80 15.35 -32.60
#